data_AF-A0A3D0I1R5-F1
#
_entry.id   AF-A0A3D0I1R5-F1
#
_cell.length_a   1.000
_cell.length_b   1.000
_cell.length_c   1.000
_cell.angle_alpha   90.00
_cell.angle_beta   90.00
_cell.angle_gamma   90.00
#
_symmetry.space_group_name_H-M   'P 1'
#
loop_
_entity.id
_entity.type
_entity.pdbx_description
1 polymer ?
#
loop_
_entity_poly.entity_id
_entity_poly.type
_entity_poly.pdbx_seq_one_letter_code
_entity_poly.pdbx_strand_id
1 'polypeptide(L)'
;MRASDTWARHRMAAVLVFGLFLGAGCSRPDSAVVIGSLSFAPGPMTHVPLLLAPDFIEGSLEVSLDGAPATQAFARTSGGAAADLAVAAGAPHLLVAHASFLRGGNEVTFADSRRFTVPTATPPLLSSVPASGASDVARTAWLRLDFASAVAPAAVESFQLACSAAGNGRELHAVGISFLSPSQLVVNPVGQMPGGASCALLWFGPSGTELIPFRTAVPGPKATVRYDRHDPGATAPFPDDYWTVPDSTTPTGLRLSIPVPARDADLQSTWRALVADTGPLDGFSPIAPIVVELSDAADPASIPRTPEESLDPLASVGLFDLTPGSPTRGKRVPFRTELRDDVTGPGVASKSLLFFPSIPLTPGGRYGLVITQRAAVSAARPFEPSGFMAASLAPPVPGEAAEVTRVRALVDDVLSVVSRQAVPPIPRDDVALVLRFSVRTTSTIPADMLAVRADVDAEPPPALVITSVENDPVHASPTAAIVRGTFEAPDYRSGTAAAPGANFVRDASGRPLRQRTRPVPFTLTIPRLPSPHPVPVVMYQHGNPGNQDEVIASARSYLSAAGFAAIAFTDILNREVAPAGTSEERILAQLGFTVEGLLANHKVPDAWAETHAEQIAFVKFIQSLGALDVAGATGPSGQPSPDGIPDLDLSQPLTYVGVSEGANLGPGLLPYVPEIKAAALIAGGARVVEATIHQQAALVLNTLPSLLAPKATPTDLWVGLSIFQTLFDAQDSHNHAEFMYRHPLNVAGTTRKASVLLVEGLNDSLVPNHATESLAWSLGPIPLLEPASQPVAILSAAPGPIQGNIDAQTTSALVQYVPTAVPGIPATVGCAFLSATSQSEGHYCAQSAAESIQLRVAFLESALAGVPRIANSLP
;
A
#
# COMPACT_ATOMS: atom_id res chain seq x y z
N MET A 1 50.79 -17.05 32.32
CA MET A 1 51.99 -16.23 32.09
C MET A 1 51.62 -15.26 30.96
N ARG A 2 51.17 -14.03 31.29
CA ARG A 2 51.91 -12.75 31.17
C ARG A 2 52.49 -12.56 29.75
N ALA A 3 52.19 -11.52 28.95
CA ALA A 3 51.67 -10.18 29.24
C ALA A 3 51.13 -9.46 27.97
N SER A 4 50.24 -8.48 28.23
CA SER A 4 49.92 -7.19 27.55
C SER A 4 49.48 -7.18 26.06
N ASP A 5 48.25 -6.79 25.72
CA ASP A 5 47.56 -5.49 25.79
C ASP A 5 47.82 -4.53 24.62
N THR A 6 46.72 -3.99 24.08
CA THR A 6 46.57 -2.80 23.22
C THR A 6 46.95 -2.90 21.72
N TRP A 7 46.00 -3.36 20.89
CA TRP A 7 45.89 -2.94 19.48
C TRP A 7 44.45 -2.46 19.20
N ALA A 8 44.16 -1.28 19.74
CA ALA A 8 43.01 -0.45 19.37
C ALA A 8 43.47 1.01 19.51
N ARG A 9 42.96 1.87 18.62
CA ARG A 9 43.30 3.29 18.41
C ARG A 9 44.42 3.49 17.38
N HIS A 10 44.05 3.95 16.18
CA HIS A 10 44.66 5.07 15.44
C HIS A 10 43.96 5.25 14.09
N ARG A 11 42.69 5.68 14.09
CA ARG A 11 42.04 6.40 12.97
C ARG A 11 40.86 7.22 13.49
N MET A 12 41.18 8.32 14.17
CA MET A 12 40.29 9.46 14.37
C MET A 12 41.17 10.64 14.80
N ALA A 13 41.43 11.56 13.88
CA ALA A 13 41.76 12.97 14.12
C ALA A 13 42.23 13.61 12.80
N ALA A 14 41.28 13.97 11.94
CA ALA A 14 41.48 15.03 10.97
C ALA A 14 40.11 15.66 10.71
N VAL A 15 40.08 16.99 10.71
CA VAL A 15 38.94 17.88 10.44
C VAL A 15 38.07 18.23 11.65
N LEU A 16 38.55 19.20 12.44
CA LEU A 16 37.77 20.34 12.93
C LEU A 16 38.67 21.28 13.75
N VAL A 17 39.19 22.35 13.12
CA VAL A 17 39.30 23.68 13.75
C VAL A 17 39.24 24.72 12.63
N PHE A 18 38.08 25.35 12.45
CA PHE A 18 38.00 26.69 11.87
C PHE A 18 37.08 27.54 12.75
N GLY A 19 37.68 28.50 13.45
CA GLY A 19 37.03 29.74 13.91
C GLY A 19 36.25 29.71 15.22
N LEU A 20 36.93 29.88 16.36
CA LEU A 20 36.59 30.86 17.42
C LEU A 20 37.55 30.75 18.62
N PHE A 21 38.65 31.49 18.58
CA PHE A 21 39.30 32.06 19.77
C PHE A 21 39.86 33.42 19.37
N LEU A 22 39.06 34.47 19.60
CA LEU A 22 39.58 35.81 19.83
C LEU A 22 39.91 35.91 21.32
N GLY A 23 41.17 36.24 21.63
CA GLY A 23 41.57 36.74 22.94
C GLY A 23 42.45 35.81 23.79
N ALA A 24 43.69 35.59 23.37
CA ALA A 24 44.88 35.64 24.23
C ALA A 24 46.14 35.46 23.36
N GLY A 25 47.06 36.41 23.46
CA GLY A 25 48.23 36.52 22.59
C GLY A 25 49.20 35.35 22.70
N CYS A 26 49.55 34.79 21.55
CA CYS A 26 50.82 34.15 21.28
C CYS A 26 51.29 34.66 19.91
N SER A 27 52.23 35.60 19.92
CA SER A 27 52.88 36.19 18.76
C SER A 27 53.66 35.13 18.00
N ARG A 28 53.23 34.79 16.76
CA ARG A 28 54.11 34.18 15.78
C ARG A 28 55.16 35.22 15.38
N PRO A 29 56.46 34.89 15.36
CA PRO A 29 57.48 35.81 14.89
C PRO A 29 57.41 35.89 13.35
N ASP A 30 57.26 37.11 12.83
CA ASP A 30 57.69 37.55 11.49
C ASP A 30 57.28 36.74 10.24
N SER A 31 55.98 36.64 9.95
CA SER A 31 55.51 36.34 8.58
C SER A 31 55.54 37.63 7.74
N ALA A 32 56.54 37.81 6.87
CA ALA A 32 56.68 39.04 6.08
C ALA A 32 55.76 39.08 4.83
N VAL A 33 55.49 37.93 4.19
CA VAL A 33 54.46 37.75 3.15
C VAL A 33 53.49 36.66 3.61
N VAL A 34 52.17 36.90 3.50
CA VAL A 34 51.13 35.93 3.88
C VAL A 34 50.02 35.91 2.84
N ILE A 35 49.69 34.72 2.34
CA ILE A 35 48.51 34.47 1.52
C ILE A 35 47.29 34.52 2.44
N GLY A 36 46.50 35.59 2.31
CA GLY A 36 45.28 35.78 3.07
C GLY A 36 44.16 34.81 2.66
N SER A 37 43.00 34.95 3.30
CA SER A 37 41.82 34.13 3.01
C SER A 37 41.37 34.31 1.57
N LEU A 38 41.35 33.22 0.81
CA LEU A 38 40.84 33.19 -0.55
C LEU A 38 39.32 33.39 -0.54
N SER A 39 38.78 34.15 -1.50
CA SER A 39 37.35 34.24 -1.73
C SER A 39 37.00 33.88 -3.18
N PHE A 40 35.98 33.05 -3.35
CA PHE A 40 35.56 32.52 -4.64
C PHE A 40 34.33 33.31 -5.12
N ALA A 41 34.41 33.91 -6.30
CA ALA A 41 33.32 34.66 -6.92
C ALA A 41 32.72 33.86 -8.11
N PRO A 42 31.55 34.24 -8.65
CA PRO A 42 31.00 33.62 -9.86
C PRO A 42 31.96 33.68 -11.05
N GLY A 43 32.40 32.52 -11.54
CA GLY A 43 33.34 32.39 -12.66
C GLY A 43 34.66 31.74 -12.23
N PRO A 44 35.69 31.70 -13.10
CA PRO A 44 36.99 31.15 -12.71
C PRO A 44 37.71 32.03 -11.68
N MET A 45 37.19 33.20 -11.33
CA MET A 45 37.94 34.22 -10.60
C MET A 45 37.98 33.92 -9.09
N THR A 46 39.18 33.58 -8.60
CA THR A 46 39.52 33.47 -7.18
C THR A 46 40.24 34.74 -6.75
N HIS A 47 39.65 35.48 -5.81
CA HIS A 47 40.32 36.64 -5.22
C HIS A 47 41.35 36.17 -4.21
N VAL A 48 42.58 36.65 -4.39
CA VAL A 48 43.75 36.27 -3.61
C VAL A 48 44.35 37.52 -2.97
N PRO A 49 44.09 37.76 -1.67
CA PRO A 49 44.78 38.81 -0.94
C PRO A 49 46.16 38.31 -0.47
N LEU A 50 47.17 39.15 -0.59
CA LEU A 50 48.50 38.98 -0.01
C LEU A 50 48.75 40.10 0.99
N LEU A 51 49.04 39.74 2.23
CA LEU A 51 49.50 40.69 3.25
C LEU A 51 51.03 40.78 3.15
N LEU A 52 51.55 42.00 3.07
CA LEU A 52 52.98 42.26 3.00
C LEU A 52 53.38 43.18 4.15
N ALA A 53 54.47 42.84 4.84
CA ALA A 53 54.99 43.63 5.95
C ALA A 53 55.51 45.02 5.47
N PRO A 54 55.57 46.03 6.36
CA PRO A 54 55.92 47.40 5.98
C PRO A 54 57.33 47.59 5.40
N ASP A 55 58.24 46.66 5.67
CA ASP A 55 59.63 46.62 5.20
C ASP A 55 59.81 45.95 3.82
N PHE A 56 58.71 45.76 3.08
CA PHE A 56 58.68 45.18 1.74
C PHE A 56 59.48 45.98 0.71
N ILE A 57 60.26 45.29 -0.13
CA ILE A 57 60.99 45.88 -1.26
C ILE A 57 60.09 45.85 -2.50
N GLU A 58 59.71 47.04 -3.00
CA GLU A 58 58.89 47.16 -4.21
C GLU A 58 59.54 46.48 -5.43
N GLY A 59 58.73 45.75 -6.19
CA GLY A 59 59.16 44.98 -7.36
C GLY A 59 59.74 43.58 -7.06
N SER A 60 59.91 43.19 -5.79
CA SER A 60 60.43 41.86 -5.40
C SER A 60 59.38 40.76 -5.26
N LEU A 61 58.09 41.08 -5.43
CA LEU A 61 57.01 40.10 -5.33
C LEU A 61 57.02 39.16 -6.54
N GLU A 62 57.08 37.86 -6.30
CA GLU A 62 56.89 36.81 -7.31
C GLU A 62 55.76 35.88 -6.86
N VAL A 63 54.73 35.71 -7.69
CA VAL A 63 53.62 34.80 -7.42
C VAL A 63 53.52 33.78 -8.54
N SER A 64 53.34 32.51 -8.19
CA SER A 64 53.04 31.43 -9.15
C SER A 64 51.79 30.66 -8.73
N LEU A 65 51.01 30.25 -9.73
CA LEU A 65 49.85 29.36 -9.60
C LEU A 65 50.16 28.08 -10.39
N ASP A 66 50.19 26.93 -9.72
CA ASP A 66 50.56 25.63 -10.30
C ASP A 66 51.89 25.64 -11.06
N GLY A 67 52.84 26.47 -10.60
CA GLY A 67 54.16 26.65 -11.22
C GLY A 67 54.19 27.62 -12.41
N ALA A 68 53.04 28.16 -12.85
CA ALA A 68 52.98 29.21 -13.85
C ALA A 68 53.09 30.62 -13.20
N PRO A 69 53.88 31.57 -13.76
CA PRO A 69 53.98 32.93 -13.22
C PRO A 69 52.63 33.65 -13.24
N ALA A 70 52.23 34.22 -12.11
CA ALA A 70 50.97 34.94 -11.90
C ALA A 70 51.16 36.36 -11.32
N THR A 71 52.39 36.78 -11.03
CA THR A 71 52.73 38.07 -10.40
C THR A 71 52.03 39.26 -11.04
N GLN A 72 51.95 39.32 -12.38
CA GLN A 72 51.42 40.46 -13.11
C GLN A 72 49.92 40.71 -12.86
N ALA A 73 49.19 39.71 -12.34
CA ALA A 73 47.79 39.86 -11.98
C ALA A 73 47.58 40.58 -10.63
N PHE A 74 48.63 40.72 -9.81
CA PHE A 74 48.54 41.30 -8.47
C PHE A 74 48.75 42.82 -8.49
N ALA A 75 47.74 43.55 -8.03
CA ALA A 75 47.78 44.99 -7.81
C ALA A 75 48.09 45.32 -6.35
N ARG A 76 48.87 46.38 -6.09
CA ARG A 76 49.19 46.84 -4.73
C ARG A 76 47.95 47.36 -4.01
N THR A 77 47.84 47.07 -2.73
CA THR A 77 46.78 47.53 -1.82
C THR A 77 47.41 48.24 -0.61
N SER A 78 46.60 48.91 0.21
CA SER A 78 47.06 49.67 1.38
C SER A 78 47.78 48.83 2.45
N GLY A 79 47.71 47.50 2.38
CA GLY A 79 48.41 46.57 3.29
C GLY A 79 49.11 45.41 2.59
N GLY A 80 49.28 45.44 1.27
CA GLY A 80 49.91 44.35 0.51
C GLY A 80 49.59 44.35 -0.98
N ALA A 81 49.14 43.23 -1.51
CA ALA A 81 48.73 43.10 -2.91
C ALA A 81 47.49 42.20 -3.03
N ALA A 82 46.74 42.30 -4.11
CA ALA A 82 45.61 41.40 -4.38
C ALA A 82 45.42 41.18 -5.88
N ALA A 83 44.92 40.00 -6.25
CA ALA A 83 44.56 39.65 -7.61
C ALA A 83 43.24 38.89 -7.65
N ASP A 84 42.51 39.00 -8.75
CA ASP A 84 41.50 38.03 -9.13
C ASP A 84 42.10 37.09 -10.18
N LEU A 85 42.32 35.83 -9.82
CA LEU A 85 42.96 34.84 -10.69
C LEU A 85 41.91 33.92 -11.31
N ALA A 86 42.00 33.68 -12.62
CA ALA A 86 41.18 32.67 -13.28
C ALA A 86 41.72 31.25 -12.99
N VAL A 87 41.06 30.52 -12.11
CA VAL A 87 41.39 29.19 -11.61
C VAL A 87 40.25 28.23 -11.93
N ALA A 88 40.59 27.03 -12.43
CA ALA A 88 39.58 26.02 -12.76
C ALA A 88 38.93 25.42 -11.50
N ALA A 89 37.66 25.06 -11.59
CA ALA A 89 36.94 24.38 -10.50
C ALA A 89 37.28 22.89 -10.43
N GLY A 90 37.22 22.32 -9.22
CA GLY A 90 37.26 20.87 -8.96
C GLY A 90 38.65 20.23 -8.90
N ALA A 91 39.72 20.92 -9.32
CA ALA A 91 41.09 20.44 -9.18
C ALA A 91 41.84 21.14 -8.02
N PRO A 92 42.78 20.46 -7.34
CA PRO A 92 43.65 21.11 -6.36
C PRO A 92 44.70 21.98 -7.07
N HIS A 93 44.85 23.21 -6.59
CA HIS A 93 45.78 24.22 -7.07
C HIS A 93 46.79 24.58 -5.98
N LEU A 94 48.01 24.95 -6.36
CA LEU A 94 49.06 25.44 -5.48
C LEU A 94 49.43 26.89 -5.83
N LEU A 95 49.16 27.80 -4.91
CA LEU A 95 49.63 29.18 -4.99
C LEU A 95 50.90 29.33 -4.16
N VAL A 96 51.94 29.95 -4.72
CA VAL A 96 53.19 30.27 -4.02
C VAL A 96 53.52 31.74 -4.23
N ALA A 97 53.77 32.48 -3.15
CA ALA A 97 54.16 33.88 -3.19
C ALA A 97 55.51 34.06 -2.49
N HIS A 98 56.47 34.68 -3.18
CA HIS A 98 57.78 35.07 -2.68
C HIS A 98 57.89 36.60 -2.66
N ALA A 99 58.51 37.17 -1.64
CA ALA A 99 58.78 38.60 -1.58
C ALA A 99 60.03 38.89 -0.75
N SER A 100 60.77 39.94 -1.10
CA SER A 100 61.95 40.40 -0.35
C SER A 100 61.64 41.59 0.56
N PHE A 101 62.33 41.65 1.69
CA PHE A 101 62.13 42.64 2.76
C PHE A 101 63.47 43.13 3.30
N LEU A 102 63.51 44.39 3.76
CA LEU A 102 64.69 45.04 4.33
C LEU A 102 64.72 44.85 5.86
N ARG A 103 65.47 43.85 6.33
CA ARG A 103 65.59 43.49 7.75
C ARG A 103 66.98 43.84 8.26
N GLY A 104 67.08 44.87 9.10
CA GLY A 104 68.36 45.27 9.70
C GLY A 104 69.44 45.68 8.67
N GLY A 105 69.04 46.18 7.50
CA GLY A 105 69.94 46.62 6.42
C GLY A 105 70.30 45.56 5.38
N ASN A 106 69.82 44.32 5.51
CA ASN A 106 70.00 43.26 4.53
C ASN A 106 68.65 42.88 3.88
N GLU A 107 68.70 42.51 2.60
CA GLU A 107 67.57 41.92 1.89
C GLU A 107 67.37 40.47 2.33
N VAL A 108 66.14 40.11 2.72
CA VAL A 108 65.75 38.75 3.08
C VAL A 108 64.45 38.39 2.36
N THR A 109 64.46 37.27 1.64
CA THR A 109 63.28 36.76 0.91
C THR A 109 62.49 35.79 1.78
N PHE A 110 61.18 35.98 1.82
CA PHE A 110 60.23 35.08 2.46
C PHE A 110 59.28 34.47 1.42
N ALA A 111 58.73 33.31 1.74
CA ALA A 111 57.77 32.62 0.91
C ALA A 111 56.57 32.16 1.73
N ASP A 112 55.37 32.23 1.15
CA ASP A 112 54.19 31.55 1.64
C ASP A 112 53.57 30.72 0.52
N SER A 113 52.97 29.59 0.87
CA SER A 113 52.34 28.71 -0.11
C SER A 113 51.02 28.16 0.42
N ARG A 114 50.03 28.08 -0.47
CA ARG A 114 48.68 27.63 -0.13
C ARG A 114 48.14 26.70 -1.18
N ARG A 115 47.75 25.49 -0.75
CA ARG A 115 46.94 24.59 -1.57
C ARG A 115 45.46 24.90 -1.39
N PHE A 116 44.70 24.94 -2.48
CA PHE A 116 43.26 25.19 -2.45
C PHE A 116 42.56 24.51 -3.63
N THR A 117 41.24 24.33 -3.53
CA THR A 117 40.40 23.83 -4.63
C THR A 117 39.28 24.85 -4.81
N VAL A 118 39.02 25.26 -6.05
CA VAL A 118 37.84 26.10 -6.35
C VAL A 118 36.61 25.20 -6.38
N PRO A 119 35.56 25.47 -5.57
CA PRO A 119 34.37 24.63 -5.55
C PRO A 119 33.66 24.62 -6.90
N THR A 120 33.06 23.49 -7.27
CA THR A 120 32.20 23.42 -8.45
C THR A 120 30.86 24.07 -8.12
N ALA A 121 30.46 25.09 -8.88
CA ALA A 121 29.19 25.78 -8.65
C ALA A 121 27.99 24.92 -9.06
N THR A 122 26.92 24.97 -8.27
CA THR A 122 25.62 24.44 -8.68
C THR A 122 24.97 25.34 -9.74
N PRO A 123 23.98 24.83 -10.50
CA PRO A 123 23.05 25.69 -11.24
C PRO A 123 22.23 26.59 -10.29
N PRO A 124 21.47 27.56 -10.83
CA PRO A 124 20.52 28.33 -10.03
C PRO A 124 19.51 27.44 -9.31
N LEU A 125 19.27 27.72 -8.04
CA LEU A 125 18.20 27.09 -7.26
C LEU A 125 16.83 27.65 -7.71
N LEU A 126 15.88 26.77 -7.98
CA LEU A 126 14.50 27.13 -8.31
C LEU A 126 13.61 27.14 -7.06
N SER A 127 13.72 26.10 -6.23
CA SER A 127 12.93 25.94 -5.02
C SER A 127 13.66 25.14 -3.95
N SER A 128 13.27 25.36 -2.69
CA SER A 128 13.72 24.55 -1.56
C SER A 128 12.58 24.26 -0.60
N VAL A 129 12.66 23.10 0.04
CA VAL A 129 11.85 22.74 1.21
C VAL A 129 12.80 22.35 2.33
N PRO A 130 12.83 23.09 3.45
CA PRO A 130 12.06 24.30 3.75
C PRO A 130 12.45 25.48 2.83
N ALA A 131 11.54 26.44 2.69
CA ALA A 131 11.82 27.71 2.02
C ALA A 131 12.78 28.57 2.87
N SER A 132 13.53 29.45 2.22
CA SER A 132 14.38 30.44 2.90
C SER A 132 13.57 31.29 3.88
N GLY A 133 14.02 31.34 5.13
CA GLY A 133 13.37 32.04 6.24
C GLY A 133 12.31 31.23 6.97
N ALA A 134 12.08 29.97 6.63
CA ALA A 134 11.10 29.13 7.31
C ALA A 134 11.38 29.02 8.82
N SER A 135 10.32 29.07 9.62
CA SER A 135 10.34 28.77 11.05
C SER A 135 9.69 27.42 11.34
N ASP A 136 9.90 26.91 12.56
CA ASP A 136 9.32 25.66 13.05
C ASP A 136 9.60 24.46 12.14
N VAL A 137 10.78 24.44 11.52
CA VAL A 137 11.24 23.30 10.72
C VAL A 137 11.51 22.11 11.63
N ALA A 138 10.97 20.94 11.28
CA ALA A 138 11.20 19.73 12.06
C ALA A 138 12.70 19.43 12.18
N ARG A 139 13.14 18.98 13.36
CA ARG A 139 14.56 18.71 13.63
C ARG A 139 15.10 17.51 12.84
N THR A 140 14.21 16.69 12.31
CA THR A 140 14.46 15.52 11.46
C THR A 140 14.24 15.82 9.97
N ALA A 141 13.89 17.07 9.62
CA ALA A 141 13.55 17.43 8.24
C ALA A 141 14.73 17.19 7.29
N TRP A 142 14.44 16.48 6.20
CA TRP A 142 15.33 16.42 5.06
C TRP A 142 15.13 17.67 4.19
N LEU A 143 16.23 18.30 3.78
CA LEU A 143 16.19 19.53 3.00
C LEU A 143 16.19 19.16 1.51
N ARG A 144 15.10 19.44 0.82
CA ARG A 144 14.96 19.21 -0.62
C ARG A 144 15.29 20.47 -1.40
N LEU A 145 16.12 20.34 -2.43
CA LEU A 145 16.51 21.44 -3.32
C LEU A 145 16.25 21.04 -4.78
N ASP A 146 15.59 21.93 -5.52
CA ASP A 146 15.35 21.78 -6.96
C ASP A 146 16.14 22.85 -7.72
N PHE A 147 16.95 22.43 -8.69
CA PHE A 147 17.84 23.30 -9.47
C PHE A 147 17.35 23.46 -10.92
N ALA A 148 17.77 24.54 -11.57
CA ALA A 148 17.38 24.87 -12.94
C ALA A 148 17.92 23.89 -13.99
N SER A 149 18.95 23.12 -13.67
CA SER A 149 19.55 22.09 -14.52
C SER A 149 20.27 21.05 -13.67
N ALA A 150 20.93 20.07 -14.32
CA ALA A 150 21.62 19.00 -13.63
C ALA A 150 22.77 19.51 -12.74
N VAL A 151 22.85 19.04 -11.51
CA VAL A 151 23.91 19.37 -10.55
C VAL A 151 25.08 18.40 -10.74
N ALA A 152 26.28 18.93 -10.94
CA ALA A 152 27.48 18.10 -11.06
C ALA A 152 27.78 17.39 -9.73
N PRO A 153 28.15 16.09 -9.72
CA PRO A 153 28.48 15.37 -8.48
C PRO A 153 29.53 16.07 -7.61
N ALA A 154 30.53 16.71 -8.21
CA ALA A 154 31.57 17.46 -7.48
C ALA A 154 31.04 18.74 -6.79
N ALA A 155 29.90 19.31 -7.24
CA ALA A 155 29.32 20.50 -6.60
C ALA A 155 28.74 20.19 -5.21
N VAL A 156 28.38 18.93 -4.97
CA VAL A 156 27.82 18.44 -3.71
C VAL A 156 28.80 18.59 -2.54
N GLU A 157 30.11 18.58 -2.81
CA GLU A 157 31.16 18.75 -1.79
C GLU A 157 31.13 20.14 -1.12
N SER A 158 30.47 21.13 -1.74
CA SER A 158 30.36 22.50 -1.21
C SER A 158 29.26 22.66 -0.16
N PHE A 159 28.36 21.69 -0.02
CA PHE A 159 27.20 21.80 0.86
C PHE A 159 27.57 21.63 2.33
N GLN A 160 27.11 22.56 3.16
CA GLN A 160 27.34 22.57 4.60
C GLN A 160 26.08 23.00 5.33
N LEU A 161 25.66 22.25 6.33
CA LEU A 161 24.59 22.66 7.25
C LEU A 161 25.23 23.20 8.52
N ALA A 162 24.88 24.42 8.91
CA ALA A 162 25.37 25.03 10.15
C ALA A 162 24.19 25.47 11.03
N CYS A 163 24.22 25.15 12.32
CA CYS A 163 23.18 25.52 13.28
C CYS A 163 23.79 26.23 14.49
N SER A 164 23.16 27.32 14.94
CA SER A 164 23.49 28.00 16.21
C SER A 164 22.36 27.81 17.21
N ALA A 165 22.63 27.07 18.29
CA ALA A 165 21.78 27.09 19.48
C ALA A 165 21.77 28.51 20.07
N ALA A 166 20.65 28.95 20.65
CA ALA A 166 20.51 30.29 21.18
C ALA A 166 21.65 30.65 22.15
N GLY A 167 22.60 31.50 21.73
CA GLY A 167 23.72 31.98 22.53
C GLY A 167 25.12 31.42 22.21
N ASN A 168 25.25 30.40 21.34
CA ASN A 168 26.53 29.82 20.93
C ASN A 168 26.86 30.08 19.45
N GLY A 169 28.14 29.97 19.07
CA GLY A 169 28.58 30.08 17.67
C GLY A 169 27.91 29.06 16.75
N ARG A 170 27.95 29.29 15.43
CA ARG A 170 27.41 28.35 14.43
C ARG A 170 28.29 27.09 14.39
N GLU A 171 27.72 25.93 14.72
CA GLU A 171 28.38 24.63 14.60
C GLU A 171 27.99 23.94 13.30
N LEU A 172 28.96 23.29 12.64
CA LEU A 172 28.71 22.47 11.46
C LEU A 172 28.02 21.17 11.87
N HIS A 173 26.92 20.88 11.20
CA HIS A 173 26.14 19.65 11.37
C HIS A 173 26.45 18.72 10.20
N ALA A 174 26.73 17.45 10.51
CA ALA A 174 27.03 16.46 9.48
C ALA A 174 25.80 16.21 8.61
N VAL A 175 26.01 16.01 7.31
CA VAL A 175 24.95 15.76 6.33
C VAL A 175 25.32 14.65 5.36
N GLY A 176 24.32 13.86 4.97
CA GLY A 176 24.35 13.03 3.77
C GLY A 176 23.65 13.76 2.62
N ILE A 177 24.13 13.56 1.38
CA ILE A 177 23.50 14.18 0.20
C ILE A 177 23.18 13.09 -0.82
N SER A 178 21.96 13.13 -1.35
CA SER A 178 21.45 12.16 -2.31
C SER A 178 20.74 12.86 -3.46
N PHE A 179 20.91 12.34 -4.67
CA PHE A 179 20.17 12.79 -5.85
C PHE A 179 18.85 12.03 -5.94
N LEU A 180 17.74 12.75 -6.10
CA LEU A 180 16.45 12.17 -6.49
C LEU A 180 16.32 12.13 -8.02
N SER A 181 16.87 13.14 -8.68
CA SER A 181 16.99 13.25 -10.13
C SER A 181 18.25 14.08 -10.44
N PRO A 182 18.67 14.24 -11.71
CA PRO A 182 19.85 15.03 -12.04
C PRO A 182 19.82 16.47 -11.51
N SER A 183 18.63 17.07 -11.38
CA SER A 183 18.45 18.46 -10.92
C SER A 183 17.85 18.58 -9.52
N GLN A 184 17.62 17.47 -8.81
CA GLN A 184 17.00 17.48 -7.48
C GLN A 184 17.88 16.71 -6.49
N LEU A 185 18.18 17.37 -5.38
CA LEU A 185 18.98 16.77 -4.31
C LEU A 185 18.31 16.92 -2.96
N VAL A 186 18.68 16.02 -2.07
CA VAL A 186 18.23 15.95 -0.69
C VAL A 186 19.45 16.03 0.20
N VAL A 187 19.46 16.98 1.11
CA VAL A 187 20.44 17.09 2.18
C VAL A 187 19.81 16.56 3.46
N ASN A 188 20.31 15.42 3.93
CA ASN A 188 19.84 14.72 5.11
C ASN A 188 20.77 15.03 6.31
N PRO A 189 20.30 15.72 7.36
CA PRO A 189 21.03 15.87 8.61
C PRO A 189 21.34 14.52 9.28
N VAL A 190 22.56 14.33 9.77
CA VAL A 190 22.91 13.15 10.57
C VAL A 190 22.39 13.34 11.99
N GLY A 191 21.41 12.52 12.38
CA GLY A 191 20.65 12.68 13.60
C GLY A 191 19.73 13.91 13.59
N GLN A 192 19.22 14.28 14.77
CA GLN A 192 18.33 15.43 14.90
C GLN A 192 19.12 16.74 14.98
N MET A 193 18.69 17.76 14.23
CA MET A 193 19.19 19.12 14.39
C MET A 193 18.89 19.68 15.80
N PRO A 194 19.70 20.62 16.33
CA PRO A 194 19.41 21.28 17.60
C PRO A 194 18.06 21.99 17.57
N GLY A 195 17.31 21.98 18.68
CA GLY A 195 15.97 22.57 18.72
C GLY A 195 15.94 24.07 19.02
N GLY A 196 14.99 24.77 18.41
CA GLY A 196 14.86 26.23 18.52
C GLY A 196 16.03 27.03 17.91
N ALA A 197 16.90 26.34 17.16
CA ALA A 197 18.16 26.86 16.65
C ALA A 197 17.98 27.54 15.30
N SER A 198 18.82 28.56 15.04
CA SER A 198 18.94 29.15 13.71
C SER A 198 19.92 28.31 12.89
N CYS A 199 19.43 27.69 11.82
CA CYS A 199 20.22 26.88 10.91
C CYS A 199 20.34 27.58 9.55
N ALA A 200 21.40 27.26 8.82
CA ALA A 200 21.58 27.66 7.44
C ALA A 200 22.22 26.50 6.67
N LEU A 201 21.60 26.12 5.55
CA LEU A 201 22.26 25.30 4.53
C LEU A 201 23.03 26.23 3.60
N LEU A 202 24.33 26.02 3.43
CA LEU A 202 25.21 26.79 2.56
C LEU A 202 25.73 25.91 1.44
N TRP A 203 25.92 26.47 0.25
CA TRP A 203 26.61 25.80 -0.87
C TRP A 203 27.24 26.83 -1.80
N PHE A 204 28.03 26.39 -2.77
CA PHE A 204 28.60 27.25 -3.81
C PHE A 204 27.71 27.22 -5.06
N GLY A 205 27.04 28.33 -5.37
CA GLY A 205 26.12 28.49 -6.49
C GLY A 205 26.54 29.59 -7.47
N PRO A 206 25.65 29.98 -8.40
CA PRO A 206 25.96 30.97 -9.45
C PRO A 206 26.31 32.36 -8.91
N SER A 207 25.92 32.69 -7.68
CA SER A 207 26.21 33.98 -7.04
C SER A 207 27.36 33.92 -6.03
N GLY A 208 28.12 32.81 -5.99
CA GLY A 208 29.12 32.53 -4.96
C GLY A 208 28.54 31.66 -3.85
N THR A 209 28.84 31.95 -2.58
CA THR A 209 28.22 31.23 -1.46
C THR A 209 26.74 31.61 -1.34
N GLU A 210 25.87 30.65 -1.60
CA GLU A 210 24.42 30.78 -1.43
C GLU A 210 24.01 30.13 -0.11
N LEU A 211 22.89 30.57 0.47
CA LEU A 211 22.40 30.02 1.72
C LEU A 211 20.87 30.02 1.84
N ILE A 212 20.34 29.00 2.50
CA ILE A 212 18.95 28.90 2.92
C ILE A 212 18.93 28.95 4.45
N PRO A 213 18.58 30.10 5.06
CA PRO A 213 18.40 30.19 6.50
C PRO A 213 17.04 29.62 6.89
N PHE A 214 16.96 28.95 8.03
CA PHE A 214 15.70 28.50 8.63
C PHE A 214 15.85 28.35 10.14
N ARG A 215 14.73 28.19 10.85
CA ARG A 215 14.73 27.96 12.29
C ARG A 215 14.06 26.63 12.61
N THR A 216 14.74 25.81 13.39
CA THR A 216 14.19 24.52 13.83
C THR A 216 13.16 24.71 14.92
N ALA A 217 12.18 23.81 14.97
CA ALA A 217 11.17 23.78 16.01
C ALA A 217 11.80 23.60 17.41
N VAL A 218 11.20 24.22 18.42
CA VAL A 218 11.55 23.98 19.82
C VAL A 218 11.10 22.55 20.19
N PRO A 219 11.92 21.74 20.87
CA PRO A 219 11.54 20.37 21.20
C PRO A 219 10.30 20.34 22.11
N GLY A 220 9.30 19.53 21.72
CA GLY A 220 8.13 19.24 22.55
C GLY A 220 8.28 17.94 23.35
N PRO A 221 7.22 17.50 24.06
CA PRO A 221 7.19 16.20 24.73
C PRO A 221 7.45 15.05 23.76
N LYS A 222 8.20 14.05 24.22
CA LYS A 222 8.53 12.86 23.43
C LYS A 222 7.26 12.17 22.93
N ALA A 223 7.26 11.77 21.66
CA ALA A 223 6.31 10.86 21.06
C ALA A 223 7.10 9.65 20.54
N THR A 224 6.51 8.45 20.60
CA THR A 224 7.18 7.21 20.17
C THR A 224 6.28 6.34 19.32
N VAL A 225 6.87 5.65 18.36
CA VAL A 225 6.26 4.44 17.82
C VAL A 225 6.44 3.32 18.84
N ARG A 226 5.35 2.68 19.28
CA ARG A 226 5.42 1.67 20.34
C ARG A 226 5.90 0.34 19.76
N TYR A 227 6.90 -0.23 20.43
CA TYR A 227 7.45 -1.55 20.14
C TYR A 227 8.16 -2.03 21.40
N ASP A 228 7.73 -3.11 22.01
CA ASP A 228 8.44 -3.73 23.13
C ASP A 228 8.12 -5.23 23.15
N ARG A 229 9.15 -6.07 22.93
CA ARG A 229 8.99 -7.53 22.98
C ARG A 229 9.37 -8.12 24.34
N HIS A 230 9.76 -7.30 25.32
CA HIS A 230 9.79 -7.71 26.72
C HIS A 230 8.41 -7.72 27.35
N ASP A 231 7.45 -6.97 26.80
CA ASP A 231 6.06 -6.97 27.25
C ASP A 231 5.33 -8.18 26.63
N PRO A 232 5.05 -9.25 27.41
CA PRO A 232 4.31 -10.40 26.90
C PRO A 232 2.85 -10.09 26.59
N GLY A 233 2.34 -8.91 26.96
CA GLY A 233 1.01 -8.42 26.62
C GLY A 233 0.92 -7.64 25.31
N ALA A 234 2.06 -7.28 24.69
CA ALA A 234 2.08 -6.46 23.48
C ALA A 234 1.63 -7.26 22.24
N THR A 235 0.58 -6.78 21.57
CA THR A 235 0.00 -7.36 20.34
C THR A 235 0.49 -6.68 19.07
N ALA A 236 0.93 -5.42 19.16
CA ALA A 236 1.45 -4.62 18.05
C ALA A 236 2.97 -4.42 18.14
N PRO A 237 3.64 -4.07 17.03
CA PRO A 237 3.10 -4.10 15.67
C PRO A 237 2.86 -5.54 15.18
N PHE A 238 2.01 -5.68 14.18
CA PHE A 238 1.68 -6.94 13.52
C PHE A 238 1.50 -6.70 12.01
N PRO A 239 1.95 -7.59 11.11
CA PRO A 239 2.74 -8.81 11.35
C PRO A 239 4.18 -8.54 11.83
N ASP A 240 4.86 -9.53 12.41
CA ASP A 240 6.26 -9.42 12.86
C ASP A 240 6.96 -10.80 12.81
N ASP A 241 8.10 -10.92 12.10
CA ASP A 241 8.92 -12.14 12.06
C ASP A 241 9.46 -12.55 13.43
N TYR A 242 9.37 -11.69 14.45
CA TYR A 242 9.56 -12.07 15.85
C TYR A 242 8.63 -13.22 16.29
N TRP A 243 7.47 -13.38 15.66
CA TRP A 243 6.53 -14.48 15.90
C TRP A 243 6.61 -15.60 14.87
N THR A 244 7.70 -15.70 14.12
CA THR A 244 7.99 -16.87 13.27
C THR A 244 8.99 -17.78 13.94
N VAL A 245 8.98 -19.06 13.58
CA VAL A 245 10.05 -20.01 13.96
C VAL A 245 10.49 -20.78 12.72
N PRO A 246 11.78 -21.19 12.63
CA PRO A 246 12.24 -22.02 11.52
C PRO A 246 11.48 -23.34 11.44
N ASP A 247 11.06 -23.71 10.23
CA ASP A 247 10.48 -25.00 9.90
C ASP A 247 10.88 -25.38 8.48
N SER A 248 11.82 -26.32 8.34
CA SER A 248 12.31 -26.75 7.02
C SER A 248 11.30 -27.59 6.22
N THR A 249 10.15 -27.94 6.81
CA THR A 249 9.09 -28.69 6.13
C THR A 249 8.13 -27.77 5.36
N THR A 250 8.15 -26.47 5.64
CA THR A 250 7.31 -25.50 4.95
C THR A 250 8.05 -24.86 3.77
N PRO A 251 7.32 -24.39 2.73
CA PRO A 251 7.93 -23.74 1.57
C PRO A 251 8.81 -22.52 1.87
N THR A 252 8.41 -21.70 2.86
CA THR A 252 9.16 -20.50 3.27
C THR A 252 10.31 -20.79 4.23
N GLY A 253 10.40 -22.02 4.75
CA GLY A 253 11.31 -22.38 5.82
C GLY A 253 10.90 -21.83 7.20
N LEU A 254 9.69 -21.30 7.32
CA LEU A 254 9.14 -20.68 8.52
C LEU A 254 7.75 -21.24 8.84
N ARG A 255 7.35 -21.14 10.09
CA ARG A 255 5.95 -21.23 10.51
C ARG A 255 5.61 -20.17 11.55
N LEU A 256 4.33 -19.84 11.68
CA LEU A 256 3.87 -18.90 12.70
C LEU A 256 3.90 -19.53 14.10
N SER A 257 4.18 -18.69 15.08
CA SER A 257 4.23 -18.99 16.51
C SER A 257 3.78 -17.77 17.31
N ILE A 258 2.58 -17.28 17.00
CA ILE A 258 1.99 -16.08 17.62
C ILE A 258 1.54 -16.44 19.06
N PRO A 259 2.06 -15.75 20.09
CA PRO A 259 1.68 -16.03 21.47
C PRO A 259 0.30 -15.45 21.81
N VAL A 260 -0.31 -16.01 22.86
CA VAL A 260 -1.45 -15.39 23.54
C VAL A 260 -0.91 -14.27 24.44
N PRO A 261 -1.39 -13.01 24.31
CA PRO A 261 -0.87 -11.90 25.09
C PRO A 261 -1.18 -12.10 26.57
N ALA A 262 -0.20 -11.86 27.44
CA ALA A 262 -0.33 -12.01 28.89
C ALA A 262 -1.12 -10.84 29.52
N ARG A 263 -2.40 -10.73 29.13
CA ARG A 263 -3.35 -9.71 29.57
C ARG A 263 -4.51 -10.34 30.35
N ASP A 264 -5.64 -9.65 30.49
CA ASP A 264 -6.81 -10.20 31.17
C ASP A 264 -7.38 -11.46 30.48
N ALA A 265 -8.14 -12.24 31.24
CA ALA A 265 -8.62 -13.56 30.82
C ALA A 265 -9.54 -13.51 29.60
N ASP A 266 -10.35 -12.45 29.46
CA ASP A 266 -11.30 -12.28 28.37
C ASP A 266 -10.55 -12.07 27.04
N LEU A 267 -9.58 -11.15 27.04
CA LEU A 267 -8.70 -10.96 25.88
C LEU A 267 -7.89 -12.23 25.56
N GLN A 268 -7.34 -12.91 26.57
CA GLN A 268 -6.63 -14.17 26.37
C GLN A 268 -7.51 -15.25 25.73
N SER A 269 -8.79 -15.32 26.10
CA SER A 269 -9.73 -16.31 25.56
C SER A 269 -10.00 -16.07 24.08
N THR A 270 -10.26 -14.81 23.73
CA THR A 270 -10.48 -14.41 22.33
C THR A 270 -9.21 -14.65 21.49
N TRP A 271 -8.04 -14.31 22.02
CA TRP A 271 -6.77 -14.50 21.30
C TRP A 271 -6.40 -15.96 21.10
N ARG A 272 -6.69 -16.82 22.09
CA ARG A 272 -6.51 -18.28 21.95
C ARG A 272 -7.23 -18.83 20.73
N ALA A 273 -8.45 -18.35 20.47
CA ALA A 273 -9.21 -18.74 19.28
C ALA A 273 -8.58 -18.19 17.99
N LEU A 274 -8.13 -16.93 17.98
CA LEU A 274 -7.48 -16.31 16.82
C LEU A 274 -6.16 -16.96 16.43
N VAL A 275 -5.37 -17.46 17.39
CA VAL A 275 -4.03 -18.02 17.08
C VAL A 275 -4.01 -19.54 16.91
N ALA A 276 -5.07 -20.23 17.31
CA ALA A 276 -5.11 -21.70 17.37
C ALA A 276 -4.74 -22.37 16.04
N ASP A 277 -5.26 -21.87 14.91
CA ASP A 277 -5.04 -22.46 13.58
C ASP A 277 -3.96 -21.72 12.77
N THR A 278 -3.23 -20.80 13.40
CA THR A 278 -2.13 -20.07 12.72
C THR A 278 -0.83 -20.88 12.66
N GLY A 279 -0.64 -21.82 13.59
CA GLY A 279 0.63 -22.57 13.74
C GLY A 279 1.12 -23.33 12.50
N PRO A 280 0.23 -23.93 11.67
CA PRO A 280 0.62 -24.57 10.42
C PRO A 280 0.98 -23.61 9.28
N LEU A 281 0.64 -22.32 9.40
CA LEU A 281 0.86 -21.34 8.33
C LEU A 281 2.34 -20.98 8.23
N ASP A 282 2.83 -20.87 7.00
CA ASP A 282 4.23 -20.65 6.68
C ASP A 282 4.62 -19.15 6.55
N GLY A 283 3.73 -18.25 6.96
CA GLY A 283 3.93 -16.81 6.94
C GLY A 283 2.63 -16.04 7.19
N PHE A 284 2.69 -14.72 7.10
CA PHE A 284 1.53 -13.83 7.27
C PHE A 284 0.78 -13.62 5.96
N SER A 285 -0.47 -13.17 6.04
CA SER A 285 -1.31 -12.86 4.87
C SER A 285 -0.63 -11.91 3.88
N PRO A 286 -0.81 -12.10 2.56
CA PRO A 286 -0.37 -11.16 1.54
C PRO A 286 -1.20 -9.86 1.51
N ILE A 287 -2.39 -9.83 2.11
CA ILE A 287 -3.36 -8.74 2.00
C ILE A 287 -3.85 -8.18 3.34
N ALA A 288 -3.45 -8.76 4.47
CA ALA A 288 -3.82 -8.24 5.79
C ALA A 288 -3.22 -6.84 6.05
N PRO A 289 -3.93 -5.99 6.82
CA PRO A 289 -3.38 -4.71 7.24
C PRO A 289 -2.18 -4.91 8.16
N ILE A 290 -1.18 -4.05 8.01
CA ILE A 290 -0.08 -3.92 8.97
C ILE A 290 -0.50 -2.89 10.01
N VAL A 291 -0.45 -3.27 11.28
CA VAL A 291 -0.92 -2.46 12.40
C VAL A 291 0.25 -2.02 13.26
N VAL A 292 0.36 -0.72 13.52
CA VAL A 292 1.41 -0.12 14.35
C VAL A 292 0.76 0.80 15.39
N GLU A 293 1.14 0.65 16.66
CA GLU A 293 0.64 1.51 17.74
C GLU A 293 1.54 2.73 17.96
N LEU A 294 0.93 3.88 18.24
CA LEU A 294 1.60 5.15 18.51
C LEU A 294 1.33 5.62 19.94
N SER A 295 2.25 6.40 20.52
CA SER A 295 1.99 7.08 21.79
C SER A 295 1.00 8.23 21.68
N ASP A 296 0.87 8.82 20.49
CA ASP A 296 0.15 10.06 20.19
C ASP A 296 -0.44 9.98 18.78
N ALA A 297 -1.45 10.81 18.49
CA ALA A 297 -2.00 10.93 17.15
C ALA A 297 -0.95 11.51 16.18
N ALA A 298 -0.78 10.90 15.02
CA ALA A 298 0.12 11.40 13.99
C ALA A 298 -0.46 12.64 13.28
N ASP A 299 0.40 13.57 12.90
CA ASP A 299 0.06 14.63 11.96
C ASP A 299 -0.21 14.01 10.58
N PRO A 300 -1.43 14.15 10.03
CA PRO A 300 -1.76 13.60 8.71
C PRO A 300 -0.86 14.09 7.59
N ALA A 301 -0.27 15.29 7.69
CA ALA A 301 0.65 15.81 6.68
C ALA A 301 2.05 15.16 6.75
N SER A 302 2.36 14.48 7.85
CA SER A 302 3.65 13.82 8.05
C SER A 302 3.65 12.34 7.64
N ILE A 303 2.49 11.77 7.31
CA ILE A 303 2.32 10.34 6.99
C ILE A 303 1.81 10.21 5.54
N PRO A 304 2.44 9.38 4.68
CA PRO A 304 1.86 9.08 3.36
C PRO A 304 0.53 8.34 3.54
N ARG A 305 -0.54 8.83 2.93
CA ARG A 305 -1.89 8.27 3.05
C ARG A 305 -2.35 7.54 1.80
N THR A 306 -1.87 7.94 0.62
CA THR A 306 -2.25 7.31 -0.65
C THR A 306 -1.13 6.40 -1.22
N PRO A 307 -1.46 5.49 -2.15
CA PRO A 307 -0.46 4.68 -2.85
C PRO A 307 0.63 5.53 -3.51
N GLU A 308 0.27 6.65 -4.14
CA GLU A 308 1.19 7.61 -4.77
C GLU A 308 2.15 8.20 -3.74
N GLU A 309 1.61 8.70 -2.63
CA GLU A 309 2.40 9.30 -1.54
C GLU A 309 3.35 8.26 -0.92
N SER A 310 2.93 7.00 -0.79
CA SER A 310 3.75 5.92 -0.22
C SER A 310 4.98 5.56 -1.08
N LEU A 311 4.87 5.80 -2.39
CA LEU A 311 5.93 5.58 -3.36
C LEU A 311 6.90 6.76 -3.48
N ASP A 312 6.57 7.93 -2.91
CA ASP A 312 7.49 9.07 -2.87
C ASP A 312 8.78 8.63 -2.16
N PRO A 313 9.97 8.77 -2.80
CA PRO A 313 11.24 8.45 -2.16
C PRO A 313 11.43 9.16 -0.81
N LEU A 314 10.85 10.36 -0.65
CA LEU A 314 10.84 11.18 0.55
C LEU A 314 9.71 10.88 1.52
N ALA A 315 8.84 9.90 1.28
CA ALA A 315 7.83 9.55 2.25
C ALA A 315 8.47 9.14 3.58
N SER A 316 7.88 9.57 4.70
CA SER A 316 8.34 9.30 6.06
C SER A 316 8.16 7.84 6.48
N VAL A 317 7.29 7.12 5.79
CA VAL A 317 7.05 5.68 5.94
C VAL A 317 7.31 5.00 4.60
N GLY A 318 7.87 3.80 4.64
CA GLY A 318 8.05 2.97 3.45
C GLY A 318 7.90 1.49 3.76
N LEU A 319 7.20 0.78 2.87
CA LEU A 319 7.17 -0.67 2.83
C LEU A 319 8.12 -1.11 1.72
N PHE A 320 9.07 -2.00 2.01
CA PHE A 320 10.14 -2.37 1.09
C PHE A 320 10.15 -3.88 0.85
N ASP A 321 10.37 -4.27 -0.40
CA ASP A 321 10.67 -5.66 -0.73
C ASP A 321 12.10 -6.00 -0.32
N LEU A 322 12.24 -7.02 0.52
CA LEU A 322 13.51 -7.54 1.03
C LEU A 322 13.85 -8.92 0.47
N THR A 323 12.98 -9.47 -0.38
CA THR A 323 13.05 -10.83 -0.89
C THR A 323 14.38 -11.05 -1.62
N PRO A 324 15.22 -12.00 -1.16
CA PRO A 324 16.46 -12.31 -1.85
C PRO A 324 16.21 -12.71 -3.31
N GLY A 325 16.96 -12.12 -4.25
CA GLY A 325 16.82 -12.41 -5.69
C GLY A 325 15.64 -11.72 -6.38
N SER A 326 14.76 -11.03 -5.66
CA SER A 326 13.64 -10.30 -6.28
C SER A 326 14.14 -9.12 -7.13
N PRO A 327 13.54 -8.87 -8.32
CA PRO A 327 13.86 -7.70 -9.15
C PRO A 327 13.41 -6.36 -8.53
N THR A 328 12.56 -6.42 -7.50
CA THR A 328 12.07 -5.25 -6.75
C THR A 328 12.74 -5.10 -5.39
N ARG A 329 13.75 -5.92 -5.06
CA ARG A 329 14.47 -5.82 -3.79
C ARG A 329 14.99 -4.39 -3.56
N GLY A 330 14.71 -3.85 -2.38
CA GLY A 330 15.05 -2.48 -1.97
C GLY A 330 14.11 -1.39 -2.49
N LYS A 331 13.13 -1.73 -3.35
CA LYS A 331 12.13 -0.78 -3.84
C LYS A 331 10.95 -0.69 -2.88
N ARG A 332 10.30 0.48 -2.90
CA ARG A 332 9.04 0.73 -2.18
C ARG A 332 7.90 -0.08 -2.80
N VAL A 333 7.01 -0.58 -1.96
CA VAL A 333 5.75 -1.25 -2.30
C VAL A 333 4.62 -0.26 -1.94
N PRO A 334 3.65 -0.03 -2.85
CA PRO A 334 2.59 0.92 -2.61
C PRO A 334 1.65 0.45 -1.49
N PHE A 335 1.20 1.38 -0.65
CA PHE A 335 0.19 1.14 0.38
C PHE A 335 -0.69 2.38 0.59
N ARG A 336 -1.90 2.15 1.12
CA ARG A 336 -2.75 3.18 1.73
C ARG A 336 -2.58 3.17 3.24
N THR A 337 -2.71 4.33 3.89
CA THR A 337 -2.66 4.41 5.37
C THR A 337 -3.91 5.04 5.95
N GLU A 338 -4.47 4.38 6.96
CA GLU A 338 -5.46 4.98 7.86
C GLU A 338 -4.81 5.38 9.18
N LEU A 339 -5.01 6.64 9.56
CA LEU A 339 -4.62 7.18 10.85
C LEU A 339 -5.79 6.97 11.81
N ARG A 340 -5.55 6.20 12.87
CA ARG A 340 -6.57 5.84 13.85
C ARG A 340 -6.33 6.55 15.16
N ASP A 341 -7.36 7.23 15.62
CA ASP A 341 -7.49 7.78 16.96
C ASP A 341 -8.83 7.30 17.49
N ASP A 342 -8.81 6.09 18.05
CA ASP A 342 -10.02 5.36 18.37
C ASP A 342 -10.23 5.26 19.88
N VAL A 343 -11.51 5.16 20.24
CA VAL A 343 -11.98 4.84 21.59
C VAL A 343 -13.00 3.72 21.47
N THR A 344 -12.83 2.65 22.24
CA THR A 344 -13.80 1.55 22.28
C THR A 344 -15.06 1.96 23.05
N GLY A 345 -16.16 1.23 22.86
CA GLY A 345 -17.39 1.42 23.65
C GLY A 345 -17.15 1.47 25.17
N PRO A 346 -16.32 0.58 25.74
CA PRO A 346 -15.89 0.64 27.15
C PRO A 346 -14.96 1.80 27.55
N GLY A 347 -14.58 2.68 26.63
CA GLY A 347 -13.76 3.87 26.91
C GLY A 347 -12.25 3.66 26.87
N VAL A 348 -11.75 2.56 26.28
CA VAL A 348 -10.31 2.32 26.11
C VAL A 348 -9.84 2.99 24.82
N ALA A 349 -8.80 3.82 24.91
CA ALA A 349 -8.29 4.57 23.76
C ALA A 349 -6.90 4.07 23.33
N SER A 350 -6.64 4.08 22.02
CA SER A 350 -5.29 3.93 21.46
C SER A 350 -5.17 4.67 20.14
N LYS A 351 -3.93 4.95 19.74
CA LYS A 351 -3.61 5.56 18.44
C LYS A 351 -2.86 4.57 17.59
N SER A 352 -3.23 4.41 16.32
CA SER A 352 -2.62 3.40 15.45
C SER A 352 -2.46 3.92 14.02
N LEU A 353 -1.50 3.34 13.30
CA LEU A 353 -1.43 3.40 11.85
C LEU A 353 -1.79 2.02 11.29
N LEU A 354 -2.70 2.00 10.33
CA LEU A 354 -3.09 0.80 9.60
C LEU A 354 -2.61 0.98 8.16
N PHE A 355 -1.68 0.14 7.72
CA PHE A 355 -1.16 0.14 6.37
C PHE A 355 -1.79 -0.99 5.57
N PHE A 356 -2.46 -0.67 4.48
CA PHE A 356 -3.06 -1.62 3.56
C PHE A 356 -2.19 -1.71 2.30
N PRO A 357 -1.49 -2.82 2.05
CA PRO A 357 -0.77 -3.00 0.79
C PRO A 357 -1.72 -2.84 -0.40
N SER A 358 -1.36 -1.95 -1.34
CA SER A 358 -2.21 -1.64 -2.52
C SER A 358 -2.15 -2.74 -3.57
N ILE A 359 -1.10 -3.53 -3.54
CA ILE A 359 -0.97 -4.78 -4.29
C ILE A 359 -0.79 -5.91 -3.26
N PRO A 360 -1.33 -7.12 -3.48
CA PRO A 360 -0.97 -8.25 -2.64
C PRO A 360 0.53 -8.44 -2.60
N LEU A 361 1.04 -8.63 -1.39
CA LEU A 361 2.45 -8.94 -1.21
C LEU A 361 2.75 -10.31 -1.83
N THR A 362 3.92 -10.43 -2.45
CA THR A 362 4.30 -11.64 -3.18
C THR A 362 4.33 -12.84 -2.23
N PRO A 363 3.63 -13.95 -2.55
CA PRO A 363 3.67 -15.17 -1.76
C PRO A 363 5.10 -15.68 -1.53
N GLY A 364 5.43 -16.04 -0.28
CA GLY A 364 6.80 -16.41 0.12
C GLY A 364 7.80 -15.24 0.17
N GLY A 365 7.36 -14.02 -0.13
CA GLY A 365 8.17 -12.81 -0.09
C GLY A 365 8.52 -12.35 1.32
N ARG A 366 9.53 -11.50 1.43
CA ARG A 366 9.97 -10.89 2.69
C ARG A 366 9.93 -9.38 2.56
N TYR A 367 9.36 -8.71 3.55
CA TYR A 367 9.13 -7.27 3.51
C TYR A 367 9.62 -6.57 4.77
N GLY A 368 9.94 -5.29 4.61
CA GLY A 368 10.34 -4.41 5.69
C GLY A 368 9.48 -3.15 5.73
N LEU A 369 8.79 -2.89 6.83
CA LEU A 369 8.17 -1.58 7.08
C LEU A 369 9.16 -0.72 7.87
N VAL A 370 9.41 0.49 7.37
CA VAL A 370 10.27 1.48 8.03
C VAL A 370 9.48 2.76 8.25
N ILE A 371 9.35 3.16 9.52
CA ILE A 371 8.84 4.47 9.92
C ILE A 371 10.04 5.30 10.35
N THR A 372 10.26 6.42 9.70
CA THR A 372 11.34 7.36 10.02
C THR A 372 10.92 8.36 11.10
N GLN A 373 11.87 9.07 11.69
CA GLN A 373 11.60 10.15 12.66
C GLN A 373 11.05 11.41 11.98
N ARG A 374 10.81 11.37 10.67
CA ARG A 374 10.09 12.40 9.91
C ARG A 374 8.57 12.22 10.02
N ALA A 375 8.10 11.03 10.37
CA ALA A 375 6.74 10.85 10.86
C ALA A 375 6.64 11.54 12.22
N ALA A 376 5.59 12.35 12.44
CA ALA A 376 5.54 13.22 13.61
C ALA A 376 4.12 13.48 14.10
N VAL A 377 4.01 13.95 15.35
CA VAL A 377 2.79 14.55 15.89
C VAL A 377 2.70 16.03 15.49
N SER A 378 3.86 16.68 15.38
CA SER A 378 4.07 18.03 14.88
C SER A 378 5.56 18.23 14.64
N ALA A 379 5.97 19.34 14.01
CA ALA A 379 7.39 19.63 13.77
C ALA A 379 8.27 19.61 15.06
N ALA A 380 7.69 19.94 16.22
CA ALA A 380 8.34 19.92 17.52
C ALA A 380 8.46 18.51 18.14
N ARG A 381 7.64 17.56 17.67
CA ARG A 381 7.42 16.24 18.26
C ARG A 381 7.49 15.15 17.18
N PRO A 382 8.68 14.88 16.61
CA PRO A 382 8.88 13.70 15.78
C PRO A 382 8.61 12.42 16.59
N PHE A 383 8.16 11.36 15.92
CA PHE A 383 8.14 10.06 16.55
C PHE A 383 9.57 9.53 16.70
N GLU A 384 9.93 9.16 17.91
CA GLU A 384 11.21 8.53 18.24
C GLU A 384 11.04 7.00 18.38
N PRO A 385 12.14 6.24 18.30
CA PRO A 385 12.08 4.84 18.69
C PRO A 385 11.69 4.68 20.17
N SER A 386 10.92 3.63 20.45
CA SER A 386 10.71 3.15 21.82
C SER A 386 12.04 2.79 22.49
N GLY A 387 12.06 2.65 23.82
CA GLY A 387 13.28 2.22 24.53
C GLY A 387 13.82 0.89 24.02
N PHE A 388 12.92 -0.07 23.74
CA PHE A 388 13.28 -1.38 23.17
C PHE A 388 13.83 -1.25 21.75
N MET A 389 13.18 -0.48 20.88
CA MET A 389 13.63 -0.30 19.49
C MET A 389 14.98 0.43 19.45
N ALA A 390 15.17 1.46 20.30
CA ALA A 390 16.45 2.14 20.44
C ALA A 390 17.57 1.19 20.87
N ALA A 391 17.30 0.28 21.83
CA ALA A 391 18.25 -0.77 22.20
C ALA A 391 18.55 -1.71 21.02
N SER A 392 17.54 -2.09 20.24
CA SER A 392 17.65 -2.95 19.04
C SER A 392 18.35 -2.28 17.85
N LEU A 393 18.40 -0.93 17.82
CA LEU A 393 19.15 -0.16 16.84
C LEU A 393 20.62 0.04 17.26
N ALA A 394 20.91 0.12 18.56
CA ALA A 394 22.27 0.34 19.07
C ALA A 394 23.23 -0.84 18.76
N PRO A 395 24.56 -0.69 18.96
CA PRO A 395 25.45 -1.86 18.95
C PRO A 395 25.10 -2.87 20.06
N PRO A 396 25.33 -4.18 19.87
CA PRO A 396 25.06 -5.19 20.89
C PRO A 396 25.91 -4.95 22.14
N VAL A 397 25.31 -5.14 23.32
CA VAL A 397 26.01 -5.03 24.61
C VAL A 397 26.07 -6.39 25.32
N PRO A 398 27.15 -6.71 26.07
CA PRO A 398 27.23 -7.97 26.80
C PRO A 398 26.07 -8.15 27.79
N GLY A 399 25.40 -9.30 27.72
CA GLY A 399 24.28 -9.63 28.61
C GLY A 399 22.95 -8.97 28.25
N GLU A 400 22.79 -8.44 27.03
CA GLU A 400 21.50 -7.93 26.56
C GLU A 400 20.43 -9.04 26.51
N ALA A 401 19.17 -8.63 26.63
CA ALA A 401 18.04 -9.54 26.58
C ALA A 401 17.95 -10.27 25.23
N ALA A 402 17.48 -11.52 25.25
CA ALA A 402 17.38 -12.36 24.06
C ALA A 402 16.42 -11.77 23.02
N GLU A 403 15.37 -11.10 23.49
CA GLU A 403 14.37 -10.40 22.68
C GLU A 403 15.03 -9.26 21.89
N VAL A 404 15.89 -8.46 22.53
CA VAL A 404 16.65 -7.39 21.88
C VAL A 404 17.61 -7.97 20.84
N THR A 405 18.35 -9.04 21.19
CA THR A 405 19.28 -9.72 20.27
C THR A 405 18.54 -10.20 19.01
N ARG A 406 17.37 -10.82 19.20
CA ARG A 406 16.56 -11.35 18.12
C ARG A 406 16.02 -10.25 17.22
N VAL A 407 15.45 -9.20 17.79
CA VAL A 407 14.91 -8.07 17.02
C VAL A 407 16.01 -7.31 16.31
N ARG A 408 17.18 -7.12 16.93
CA ARG A 408 18.37 -6.53 16.29
C ARG A 408 18.72 -7.25 14.98
N ALA A 409 18.73 -8.58 14.96
CA ALA A 409 18.99 -9.34 13.73
C ALA A 409 17.95 -9.07 12.63
N LEU A 410 16.66 -8.97 12.98
CA LEU A 410 15.59 -8.62 12.03
C LEU A 410 15.72 -7.18 11.51
N VAL A 411 16.05 -6.24 12.40
CA VAL A 411 16.29 -4.83 12.06
C VAL A 411 17.50 -4.69 11.14
N ASP A 412 18.59 -5.39 11.43
CA ASP A 412 19.82 -5.36 10.65
C ASP A 412 19.59 -5.92 9.23
N ASP A 413 18.77 -6.96 9.08
CA ASP A 413 18.37 -7.47 7.75
C ASP A 413 17.70 -6.38 6.91
N VAL A 414 16.71 -5.68 7.47
CA VAL A 414 15.99 -4.59 6.77
C VAL A 414 16.94 -3.44 6.46
N LEU A 415 17.66 -2.94 7.46
CA LEU A 415 18.56 -1.80 7.33
C LEU A 415 19.73 -2.08 6.39
N SER A 416 20.20 -3.32 6.30
CA SER A 416 21.22 -3.69 5.32
C SER A 416 20.76 -3.48 3.87
N VAL A 417 19.45 -3.52 3.60
CA VAL A 417 18.89 -3.26 2.27
C VAL A 417 18.60 -1.77 2.10
N VAL A 418 17.78 -1.18 2.98
CA VAL A 418 17.28 0.20 2.77
C VAL A 418 18.34 1.28 2.95
N SER A 419 19.40 1.05 3.75
CA SER A 419 20.51 2.00 3.87
C SER A 419 21.47 2.01 2.68
N ARG A 420 21.28 1.11 1.70
CA ARG A 420 22.14 0.98 0.51
C ARG A 420 21.38 1.08 -0.81
N GLN A 421 20.16 0.54 -0.85
CA GLN A 421 19.40 0.35 -2.08
C GLN A 421 18.19 1.27 -2.18
N ALA A 422 17.65 1.78 -1.07
CA ALA A 422 16.62 2.80 -1.13
C ALA A 422 17.22 4.11 -1.66
N VAL A 423 16.41 4.87 -2.39
CA VAL A 423 16.79 6.19 -2.90
C VAL A 423 15.81 7.20 -2.33
N PRO A 424 16.26 8.18 -1.52
CA PRO A 424 17.58 8.23 -0.89
C PRO A 424 17.77 7.12 0.15
N PRO A 425 19.02 6.78 0.53
CA PRO A 425 19.27 5.79 1.58
C PRO A 425 18.64 6.19 2.91
N ILE A 426 18.00 5.25 3.60
CA ILE A 426 17.44 5.48 4.94
C ILE A 426 18.49 5.10 5.98
N PRO A 427 19.09 6.07 6.70
CA PRO A 427 20.11 5.78 7.68
C PRO A 427 19.48 5.33 9.01
N ARG A 428 20.26 4.63 9.82
CA ARG A 428 19.81 4.03 11.08
C ARG A 428 19.34 5.06 12.11
N ASP A 429 19.94 6.25 12.11
CA ASP A 429 19.64 7.36 13.02
C ASP A 429 18.35 8.13 12.65
N ASP A 430 17.78 7.91 11.47
CA ASP A 430 16.46 8.43 11.07
C ASP A 430 15.33 7.45 11.38
N VAL A 431 15.59 6.30 12.01
CA VAL A 431 14.54 5.29 12.27
C VAL A 431 13.76 5.60 13.54
N ALA A 432 12.43 5.49 13.47
CA ALA A 432 11.52 5.41 14.61
C ALA A 432 11.01 3.96 14.83
N LEU A 433 10.71 3.23 13.75
CA LEU A 433 10.38 1.80 13.78
C LEU A 433 10.95 1.10 12.55
N VAL A 434 11.50 -0.09 12.74
CA VAL A 434 11.78 -1.06 11.66
C VAL A 434 11.10 -2.37 12.02
N LEU A 435 10.40 -2.93 11.06
CA LEU A 435 9.66 -4.18 11.19
C LEU A 435 10.00 -5.07 9.99
N ARG A 436 10.29 -6.34 10.23
CA ARG A 436 10.48 -7.36 9.17
C ARG A 436 9.36 -8.38 9.28
N PHE A 437 8.79 -8.80 8.17
CA PHE A 437 7.81 -9.88 8.14
C PHE A 437 7.87 -10.68 6.83
N SER A 438 7.47 -11.95 6.90
CA SER A 438 7.48 -12.90 5.78
C SER A 438 6.06 -13.32 5.41
N VAL A 439 5.77 -13.34 4.11
CA VAL A 439 4.43 -13.62 3.57
C VAL A 439 4.29 -15.11 3.28
N ARG A 440 3.13 -15.68 3.62
CA ARG A 440 2.81 -17.10 3.39
C ARG A 440 2.83 -17.47 1.92
N THR A 441 2.90 -18.77 1.65
CA THR A 441 2.56 -19.27 0.32
C THR A 441 1.05 -19.27 0.09
N THR A 442 0.66 -19.09 -1.17
CA THR A 442 -0.74 -19.09 -1.63
C THR A 442 -1.05 -20.23 -2.59
N SER A 443 -0.07 -21.07 -2.96
CA SER A 443 -0.23 -22.12 -3.98
C SER A 443 -1.27 -23.18 -3.63
N THR A 444 -1.62 -23.32 -2.34
CA THR A 444 -2.64 -24.26 -1.85
C THR A 444 -4.04 -23.64 -1.79
N ILE A 445 -4.19 -22.33 -1.96
CA ILE A 445 -5.48 -21.63 -1.90
C ILE A 445 -6.51 -22.23 -2.88
N PRO A 446 -6.15 -22.59 -4.13
CA PRO A 446 -7.10 -23.23 -5.04
C PRO A 446 -7.54 -24.65 -4.66
N ALA A 447 -6.88 -25.31 -3.72
CA ALA A 447 -7.02 -26.76 -3.52
C ALA A 447 -8.45 -27.17 -3.16
N ASP A 448 -9.12 -26.40 -2.30
CA ASP A 448 -10.49 -26.70 -1.88
C ASP A 448 -11.47 -26.57 -3.05
N MET A 449 -11.43 -25.45 -3.77
CA MET A 449 -12.36 -25.22 -4.88
C MET A 449 -12.08 -26.15 -6.07
N LEU A 450 -10.83 -26.57 -6.30
CA LEU A 450 -10.52 -27.62 -7.27
C LEU A 450 -11.07 -28.99 -6.84
N ALA A 451 -11.00 -29.33 -5.55
CA ALA A 451 -11.57 -30.57 -5.03
C ALA A 451 -13.10 -30.57 -5.12
N VAL A 452 -13.74 -29.46 -4.73
CA VAL A 452 -15.18 -29.23 -4.86
C VAL A 452 -15.61 -29.31 -6.31
N ARG A 453 -14.87 -28.68 -7.23
CA ARG A 453 -15.17 -28.73 -8.66
C ARG A 453 -15.15 -30.16 -9.20
N ALA A 454 -14.11 -30.93 -8.86
CA ALA A 454 -14.02 -32.33 -9.27
C ALA A 454 -15.16 -33.19 -8.72
N ASP A 455 -15.57 -32.95 -7.47
CA ASP A 455 -16.68 -33.63 -6.81
C ASP A 455 -18.04 -33.26 -7.42
N VAL A 456 -18.27 -31.98 -7.75
CA VAL A 456 -19.45 -31.52 -8.49
C VAL A 456 -19.49 -32.14 -9.88
N ASP A 457 -18.36 -32.18 -10.60
CA ASP A 457 -18.28 -32.74 -11.95
C ASP A 457 -18.59 -34.24 -12.00
N ALA A 458 -18.22 -35.01 -10.95
CA ALA A 458 -18.43 -36.45 -10.88
C ALA A 458 -19.91 -36.87 -10.74
N GLU A 459 -20.77 -35.96 -10.32
CA GLU A 459 -22.19 -36.23 -10.04
C GLU A 459 -23.09 -35.88 -11.24
N PRO A 460 -24.34 -36.37 -11.32
CA PRO A 460 -25.28 -35.87 -12.32
C PRO A 460 -25.59 -34.38 -12.09
N PRO A 461 -26.09 -33.65 -13.10
CA PRO A 461 -26.55 -32.28 -12.88
C PRO A 461 -27.60 -32.19 -11.76
N PRO A 462 -27.59 -31.13 -10.94
CA PRO A 462 -28.56 -30.96 -9.85
C PRO A 462 -30.01 -31.05 -10.31
N ALA A 463 -30.86 -31.69 -9.50
CA ALA A 463 -32.27 -31.85 -9.82
C ALA A 463 -33.03 -30.51 -9.73
N LEU A 464 -33.84 -30.21 -10.74
CA LEU A 464 -34.74 -29.05 -10.78
C LEU A 464 -36.07 -29.38 -10.11
N VAL A 465 -36.52 -28.53 -9.17
CA VAL A 465 -37.90 -28.51 -8.69
C VAL A 465 -38.46 -27.10 -8.84
N ILE A 466 -39.49 -26.94 -9.67
CA ILE A 466 -40.18 -25.66 -9.83
C ILE A 466 -41.29 -25.55 -8.78
N THR A 467 -41.30 -24.46 -8.03
CA THR A 467 -42.28 -24.18 -6.97
C THR A 467 -43.33 -23.16 -7.41
N SER A 468 -42.96 -22.19 -8.24
CA SER A 468 -43.94 -21.30 -8.88
C SER A 468 -43.45 -20.76 -10.23
N VAL A 469 -44.42 -20.43 -11.10
CA VAL A 469 -44.21 -19.70 -12.34
C VAL A 469 -45.30 -18.64 -12.40
N GLU A 470 -44.90 -17.37 -12.41
CA GLU A 470 -45.81 -16.24 -12.31
C GLU A 470 -45.47 -15.20 -13.37
N ASN A 471 -46.46 -14.46 -13.87
CA ASN A 471 -46.17 -13.26 -14.65
C ASN A 471 -45.47 -12.21 -13.79
N ASP A 472 -44.63 -11.38 -14.41
CA ASP A 472 -44.18 -10.16 -13.73
C ASP A 472 -45.40 -9.25 -13.42
N PRO A 473 -45.64 -8.89 -12.14
CA PRO A 473 -46.77 -8.03 -11.77
C PRO A 473 -46.65 -6.58 -12.26
N VAL A 474 -45.46 -6.15 -12.71
CA VAL A 474 -45.24 -4.77 -13.17
C VAL A 474 -45.78 -4.60 -14.61
N HIS A 475 -46.71 -3.66 -14.79
CA HIS A 475 -47.28 -3.36 -16.09
C HIS A 475 -46.19 -2.92 -17.09
N ALA A 476 -46.23 -3.47 -18.31
CA ALA A 476 -45.25 -3.22 -19.37
C ALA A 476 -43.80 -3.56 -18.98
N SER A 477 -43.59 -4.42 -17.97
CA SER A 477 -42.26 -4.94 -17.65
C SER A 477 -41.63 -5.66 -18.85
N PRO A 478 -40.32 -5.47 -19.10
CA PRO A 478 -39.59 -6.28 -20.07
C PRO A 478 -39.44 -7.73 -19.62
N THR A 479 -39.77 -8.08 -18.38
CA THR A 479 -39.82 -9.46 -17.90
C THR A 479 -41.21 -10.05 -18.17
N ALA A 480 -41.25 -11.27 -18.73
CA ALA A 480 -42.47 -12.02 -18.95
C ALA A 480 -42.85 -12.85 -17.72
N ALA A 481 -41.92 -13.69 -17.26
CA ALA A 481 -42.17 -14.64 -16.18
C ALA A 481 -41.09 -14.58 -15.10
N ILE A 482 -41.51 -14.85 -13.87
CA ILE A 482 -40.68 -15.09 -12.70
C ILE A 482 -40.91 -16.55 -12.29
N VAL A 483 -39.86 -17.35 -12.40
CA VAL A 483 -39.82 -18.77 -12.05
C VAL A 483 -39.09 -18.92 -10.74
N ARG A 484 -39.71 -19.60 -9.78
CA ARG A 484 -39.11 -19.95 -8.50
C ARG A 484 -38.97 -21.45 -8.39
N GLY A 485 -37.88 -21.89 -7.79
CA GLY A 485 -37.63 -23.31 -7.62
C GLY A 485 -36.50 -23.58 -6.66
N THR A 486 -36.06 -24.84 -6.61
CA THR A 486 -34.88 -25.27 -5.88
C THR A 486 -33.98 -26.12 -6.76
N PHE A 487 -32.67 -26.08 -6.49
CA PHE A 487 -31.68 -27.02 -7.01
C PHE A 487 -30.95 -27.72 -5.86
N GLU A 488 -30.47 -28.94 -6.08
CA GLU A 488 -29.68 -29.67 -5.08
C GLU A 488 -28.21 -29.19 -5.08
N ALA A 489 -27.78 -28.51 -4.03
CA ALA A 489 -26.40 -28.08 -3.85
C ALA A 489 -25.65 -29.04 -2.90
N PRO A 490 -24.34 -29.27 -3.10
CA PRO A 490 -23.52 -30.02 -2.16
C PRO A 490 -23.29 -29.21 -0.88
N ASP A 491 -23.22 -29.89 0.27
CA ASP A 491 -22.84 -29.28 1.54
C ASP A 491 -21.69 -30.10 2.15
N TYR A 492 -20.55 -29.42 2.34
CA TYR A 492 -19.31 -30.02 2.84
C TYR A 492 -19.14 -29.83 4.35
N ARG A 493 -20.04 -29.08 4.99
CA ARG A 493 -19.94 -28.73 6.39
C ARG A 493 -20.45 -29.87 7.29
N SER A 494 -19.92 -29.92 8.50
CA SER A 494 -20.36 -30.88 9.53
C SER A 494 -21.84 -30.67 9.94
N GLY A 495 -22.30 -31.38 10.97
CA GLY A 495 -23.66 -31.23 11.50
C GLY A 495 -24.74 -31.94 10.69
N THR A 496 -25.98 -31.45 10.78
CA THR A 496 -27.16 -32.03 10.09
C THR A 496 -27.73 -31.04 9.08
N ALA A 497 -28.62 -31.48 8.18
CA ALA A 497 -29.26 -30.57 7.23
C ALA A 497 -30.10 -29.45 7.90
N ALA A 498 -30.66 -29.72 9.09
CA ALA A 498 -31.45 -28.74 9.86
C ALA A 498 -30.59 -27.82 10.72
N ALA A 499 -29.36 -28.23 11.03
CA ALA A 499 -28.38 -27.46 11.79
C ALA A 499 -26.98 -27.76 11.23
N PRO A 500 -26.62 -27.13 10.09
CA PRO A 500 -25.29 -27.27 9.51
C PRO A 500 -24.23 -26.75 10.47
N GLY A 501 -23.10 -27.44 10.52
CA GLY A 501 -21.90 -26.93 11.19
C GLY A 501 -21.28 -25.76 10.43
N ALA A 502 -20.36 -25.06 11.07
CA ALA A 502 -19.72 -23.88 10.49
C ALA A 502 -18.56 -24.20 9.53
N ASN A 503 -18.01 -25.42 9.57
CA ASN A 503 -16.76 -25.77 8.92
C ASN A 503 -16.85 -27.04 8.07
N PHE A 504 -16.06 -27.06 6.99
CA PHE A 504 -15.88 -28.23 6.12
C PHE A 504 -15.37 -29.44 6.89
N VAL A 505 -15.97 -30.60 6.61
CA VAL A 505 -15.40 -31.90 6.95
C VAL A 505 -14.35 -32.24 5.91
N ARG A 506 -13.18 -32.69 6.36
CA ARG A 506 -12.05 -33.03 5.50
C ARG A 506 -11.69 -34.51 5.63
N ASP A 507 -11.24 -35.10 4.54
CA ASP A 507 -10.69 -36.46 4.54
C ASP A 507 -9.26 -36.51 5.13
N ALA A 508 -8.65 -37.70 5.17
CA ALA A 508 -7.31 -37.90 5.71
C ALA A 508 -6.20 -37.14 4.92
N SER A 509 -6.50 -36.70 3.69
CA SER A 509 -5.60 -35.89 2.86
C SER A 509 -5.86 -34.39 2.97
N GLY A 510 -6.82 -33.98 3.81
CA GLY A 510 -7.20 -32.59 4.00
C GLY A 510 -8.18 -32.05 2.95
N ARG A 511 -8.69 -32.89 2.04
CA ARG A 511 -9.63 -32.46 0.99
C ARG A 511 -11.05 -32.33 1.56
N PRO A 512 -11.85 -31.35 1.11
CA PRO A 512 -13.26 -31.27 1.46
C PRO A 512 -13.99 -32.56 1.10
N LEU A 513 -14.78 -33.08 2.05
CA LEU A 513 -15.58 -34.29 1.89
C LEU A 513 -17.07 -33.93 1.93
N ARG A 514 -17.78 -34.13 0.82
CA ARG A 514 -19.23 -33.86 0.77
C ARG A 514 -19.95 -34.68 1.84
N GLN A 515 -20.76 -34.01 2.66
CA GLN A 515 -21.51 -34.65 3.74
C GLN A 515 -22.94 -34.99 3.30
N ARG A 516 -23.54 -34.13 2.47
CA ARG A 516 -24.93 -34.21 2.02
C ARG A 516 -25.17 -33.36 0.77
N THR A 517 -26.37 -33.44 0.22
CA THR A 517 -26.93 -32.41 -0.67
C THR A 517 -28.12 -31.73 0.03
N ARG A 518 -28.44 -30.51 -0.38
CA ARG A 518 -29.56 -29.74 0.17
C ARG A 518 -30.27 -28.94 -0.94
N PRO A 519 -31.59 -28.78 -0.84
CA PRO A 519 -32.33 -27.92 -1.75
C PRO A 519 -32.03 -26.45 -1.44
N VAL A 520 -31.51 -25.74 -2.43
CA VAL A 520 -31.24 -24.29 -2.38
C VAL A 520 -32.26 -23.57 -3.28
N PRO A 521 -33.02 -22.59 -2.75
CA PRO A 521 -33.94 -21.79 -3.55
C PRO A 521 -33.22 -20.97 -4.63
N PHE A 522 -33.82 -20.89 -5.81
CA PHE A 522 -33.41 -19.98 -6.88
C PHE A 522 -34.60 -19.17 -7.40
N THR A 523 -34.28 -18.03 -8.02
CA THR A 523 -35.21 -17.20 -8.79
C THR A 523 -34.66 -17.03 -10.20
N LEU A 524 -35.47 -17.32 -11.21
CA LEU A 524 -35.18 -17.15 -12.65
C LEU A 524 -36.18 -16.16 -13.25
N THR A 525 -35.71 -15.20 -14.03
CA THR A 525 -36.55 -14.29 -14.81
C THR A 525 -36.39 -14.57 -16.29
N ILE A 526 -37.51 -14.61 -17.01
CA ILE A 526 -37.57 -14.84 -18.46
C ILE A 526 -38.01 -13.55 -19.15
N PRO A 527 -37.28 -13.04 -20.16
CA PRO A 527 -37.62 -11.81 -20.85
C PRO A 527 -38.91 -11.93 -21.65
N ARG A 528 -39.57 -10.80 -21.88
CA ARG A 528 -40.72 -10.66 -22.75
C ARG A 528 -40.27 -10.50 -24.18
N LEU A 529 -40.63 -11.46 -25.02
CA LEU A 529 -40.21 -11.53 -26.41
C LEU A 529 -41.41 -11.28 -27.35
N PRO A 530 -41.20 -10.64 -28.51
CA PRO A 530 -42.24 -10.49 -29.53
C PRO A 530 -42.75 -11.83 -30.09
N SER A 531 -41.87 -12.83 -30.15
CA SER A 531 -42.18 -14.21 -30.53
C SER A 531 -41.37 -15.17 -29.64
N PRO A 532 -41.91 -16.33 -29.24
CA PRO A 532 -41.17 -17.28 -28.41
C PRO A 532 -39.91 -17.82 -29.10
N HIS A 533 -38.78 -17.73 -28.40
CA HIS A 533 -37.51 -18.34 -28.78
C HIS A 533 -36.59 -18.45 -27.55
N PRO A 534 -35.65 -19.41 -27.52
CA PRO A 534 -34.72 -19.54 -26.41
C PRO A 534 -33.79 -18.34 -26.30
N VAL A 535 -33.48 -17.90 -25.08
CA VAL A 535 -32.62 -16.73 -24.81
C VAL A 535 -31.35 -17.05 -23.99
N PRO A 536 -30.26 -16.30 -24.17
CA PRO A 536 -29.04 -16.46 -23.39
C PRO A 536 -29.27 -16.21 -21.90
N VAL A 537 -28.40 -16.80 -21.06
CA VAL A 537 -28.54 -16.77 -19.59
C VAL A 537 -27.43 -15.93 -18.94
N VAL A 538 -27.83 -15.15 -17.95
CA VAL A 538 -26.96 -14.44 -17.00
C VAL A 538 -27.14 -15.06 -15.61
N MET A 539 -26.06 -15.57 -15.02
CA MET A 539 -26.01 -15.85 -13.59
C MET A 539 -25.86 -14.54 -12.83
N TYR A 540 -26.76 -14.28 -11.88
CA TYR A 540 -26.74 -13.07 -11.05
C TYR A 540 -26.44 -13.42 -9.59
N GLN A 541 -25.53 -12.67 -8.96
CA GLN A 541 -25.25 -12.76 -7.53
C GLN A 541 -25.51 -11.41 -6.84
N HIS A 542 -26.28 -11.48 -5.76
CA HIS A 542 -26.78 -10.33 -5.00
C HIS A 542 -25.72 -9.67 -4.10
N GLY A 543 -26.01 -8.48 -3.59
CA GLY A 543 -25.16 -7.77 -2.62
C GLY A 543 -25.39 -8.21 -1.16
N ASN A 544 -24.61 -7.68 -0.20
CA ASN A 544 -24.83 -7.92 1.23
C ASN A 544 -25.37 -6.65 1.92
N PRO A 545 -26.43 -6.71 2.73
CA PRO A 545 -27.28 -7.86 2.99
C PRO A 545 -28.42 -7.96 1.95
N GLY A 546 -28.46 -9.06 1.18
CA GLY A 546 -29.32 -9.20 -0.01
C GLY A 546 -29.96 -10.58 -0.13
N ASN A 547 -30.59 -10.86 -1.27
CA ASN A 547 -31.07 -12.20 -1.62
C ASN A 547 -31.29 -12.39 -3.13
N GLN A 548 -31.61 -13.61 -3.53
CA GLN A 548 -31.88 -14.03 -4.91
C GLN A 548 -32.91 -13.16 -5.67
N ASP A 549 -33.87 -12.51 -5.01
CA ASP A 549 -34.90 -11.74 -5.69
C ASP A 549 -34.42 -10.38 -6.20
N GLU A 550 -33.21 -9.95 -5.83
CA GLU A 550 -32.54 -8.80 -6.47
C GLU A 550 -32.41 -8.98 -7.98
N VAL A 551 -32.33 -10.23 -8.48
CA VAL A 551 -32.32 -10.51 -9.92
C VAL A 551 -33.55 -9.96 -10.62
N ILE A 552 -34.71 -9.92 -9.96
CA ILE A 552 -35.96 -9.39 -10.52
C ILE A 552 -35.82 -7.90 -10.83
N ALA A 553 -35.21 -7.13 -9.92
CA ALA A 553 -34.97 -5.72 -10.11
C ALA A 553 -33.98 -5.47 -11.27
N SER A 554 -32.88 -6.22 -11.32
CA SER A 554 -31.90 -6.15 -12.42
C SER A 554 -32.50 -6.55 -13.77
N ALA A 555 -33.34 -7.58 -13.78
CA ALA A 555 -34.08 -8.04 -14.95
C ALA A 555 -35.00 -6.97 -15.52
N ARG A 556 -35.84 -6.36 -14.66
CA ARG A 556 -36.72 -5.26 -15.03
C ARG A 556 -35.96 -4.04 -15.52
N SER A 557 -34.82 -3.76 -14.90
CA SER A 557 -34.04 -2.55 -15.19
C SER A 557 -33.28 -2.66 -16.51
N TYR A 558 -32.67 -3.80 -16.84
CA TYR A 558 -31.85 -3.90 -18.04
C TYR A 558 -31.66 -5.30 -18.63
N LEU A 559 -31.57 -6.38 -17.83
CA LEU A 559 -31.22 -7.70 -18.38
C LEU A 559 -32.32 -8.25 -19.30
N SER A 560 -33.59 -8.19 -18.87
CA SER A 560 -34.69 -8.67 -19.70
C SER A 560 -34.90 -7.79 -20.93
N ALA A 561 -34.67 -6.47 -20.80
CA ALA A 561 -34.74 -5.54 -21.92
C ALA A 561 -33.66 -5.80 -22.97
N ALA A 562 -32.49 -6.28 -22.54
CA ALA A 562 -31.40 -6.76 -23.40
C ALA A 562 -31.59 -8.21 -23.88
N GLY A 563 -32.73 -8.84 -23.59
CA GLY A 563 -33.06 -10.18 -24.07
C GLY A 563 -32.37 -11.32 -23.32
N PHE A 564 -31.88 -11.09 -22.11
CA PHE A 564 -31.31 -12.14 -21.27
C PHE A 564 -32.34 -12.72 -20.29
N ALA A 565 -32.34 -14.04 -20.14
CA ALA A 565 -32.83 -14.65 -18.93
C ALA A 565 -31.80 -14.47 -17.81
N ALA A 566 -32.26 -14.28 -16.57
CA ALA A 566 -31.37 -14.05 -15.43
C ALA A 566 -31.75 -14.95 -14.25
N ILE A 567 -30.77 -15.61 -13.64
CA ILE A 567 -31.00 -16.62 -12.59
C ILE A 567 -30.06 -16.41 -11.40
N ALA A 568 -30.60 -16.49 -10.18
CA ALA A 568 -29.88 -16.21 -8.93
C ALA A 568 -30.30 -17.15 -7.79
N PHE A 569 -29.42 -17.30 -6.79
CA PHE A 569 -29.70 -17.92 -5.50
C PHE A 569 -29.11 -17.07 -4.36
N THR A 570 -29.55 -17.32 -3.12
CA THR A 570 -29.09 -16.56 -1.94
C THR A 570 -27.91 -17.25 -1.28
N ASP A 571 -26.82 -16.53 -0.99
CA ASP A 571 -25.62 -17.06 -0.32
C ASP A 571 -25.88 -17.57 1.10
N ILE A 572 -24.91 -18.28 1.68
CA ILE A 572 -25.02 -18.91 3.01
C ILE A 572 -25.27 -17.88 4.12
N LEU A 573 -24.55 -16.76 4.13
CA LEU A 573 -24.64 -15.75 5.18
C LEU A 573 -26.01 -15.06 5.15
N ASN A 574 -26.55 -14.80 3.97
CA ASN A 574 -27.84 -14.15 3.81
C ASN A 574 -29.02 -15.12 3.95
N ARG A 575 -28.85 -16.39 3.57
CA ARG A 575 -29.93 -17.40 3.61
C ARG A 575 -30.04 -18.11 4.96
N GLU A 576 -28.91 -18.50 5.55
CA GLU A 576 -28.88 -19.38 6.72
C GLU A 576 -28.60 -18.61 8.02
N VAL A 577 -27.77 -17.57 7.95
CA VAL A 577 -27.36 -16.81 9.14
C VAL A 577 -28.26 -15.60 9.38
N ALA A 578 -28.55 -14.83 8.32
CA ALA A 578 -29.28 -13.57 8.41
C ALA A 578 -30.45 -13.46 7.40
N PRO A 579 -31.44 -14.38 7.43
CA PRO A 579 -32.53 -14.46 6.44
C PRO A 579 -33.53 -13.30 6.51
N ALA A 580 -33.63 -12.62 7.64
CA ALA A 580 -34.62 -11.56 7.86
C ALA A 580 -34.10 -10.53 8.87
N GLY A 581 -34.77 -9.38 8.90
CA GLY A 581 -34.42 -8.24 9.76
C GLY A 581 -33.97 -7.03 8.95
N THR A 582 -33.71 -5.94 9.66
CA THR A 582 -33.07 -4.74 9.11
C THR A 582 -31.64 -5.05 8.67
N SER A 583 -31.06 -4.18 7.82
CA SER A 583 -29.67 -4.37 7.37
C SER A 583 -28.68 -4.45 8.54
N GLU A 584 -28.87 -3.62 9.57
CA GLU A 584 -28.01 -3.61 10.77
C GLU A 584 -28.12 -4.91 11.57
N GLU A 585 -29.33 -5.41 11.81
CA GLU A 585 -29.55 -6.69 12.50
C GLU A 585 -28.93 -7.86 11.73
N ARG A 586 -29.03 -7.85 10.40
CA ARG A 586 -28.45 -8.88 9.53
C ARG A 586 -26.92 -8.87 9.58
N ILE A 587 -26.30 -7.70 9.48
CA ILE A 587 -24.84 -7.53 9.61
C ILE A 587 -24.38 -8.00 10.99
N LEU A 588 -25.11 -7.65 12.05
CA LEU A 588 -24.78 -8.08 13.41
C LEU A 588 -24.88 -9.60 13.57
N ALA A 589 -25.88 -10.25 12.97
CA ALA A 589 -26.01 -11.70 12.97
C ALA A 589 -24.84 -12.39 12.24
N GLN A 590 -24.42 -11.87 11.08
CA GLN A 590 -23.27 -12.39 10.33
C GLN A 590 -21.95 -12.24 11.10
N LEU A 591 -21.75 -11.09 11.76
CA LEU A 591 -20.60 -10.88 12.65
C LEU A 591 -20.63 -11.86 13.82
N GLY A 592 -21.80 -12.04 14.45
CA GLY A 592 -22.02 -12.99 15.53
C GLY A 592 -21.68 -14.42 15.14
N PHE A 593 -22.15 -14.90 13.99
CA PHE A 593 -21.81 -16.22 13.45
C PHE A 593 -20.30 -16.42 13.25
N THR A 594 -19.62 -15.40 12.71
CA THR A 594 -18.17 -15.45 12.48
C THR A 594 -17.40 -15.54 13.80
N VAL A 595 -17.77 -14.71 14.77
CA VAL A 595 -17.17 -14.68 16.12
C VAL A 595 -17.45 -15.98 16.88
N GLU A 596 -18.69 -16.46 16.87
CA GLU A 596 -19.09 -17.69 17.56
C GLU A 596 -18.35 -18.90 16.96
N GLY A 597 -18.31 -19.03 15.64
CA GLY A 597 -17.59 -20.11 14.97
C GLY A 597 -16.10 -20.09 15.32
N LEU A 598 -15.46 -18.91 15.30
CA LEU A 598 -14.06 -18.75 15.70
C LEU A 598 -13.84 -19.18 17.16
N LEU A 599 -14.68 -18.72 18.09
CA LEU A 599 -14.53 -19.03 19.51
C LEU A 599 -14.81 -20.50 19.83
N ALA A 600 -15.86 -21.08 19.23
CA ALA A 600 -16.31 -22.44 19.50
C ALA A 600 -15.43 -23.50 18.82
N ASN A 601 -15.03 -23.25 17.57
CA ASN A 601 -14.30 -24.24 16.76
C ASN A 601 -12.81 -23.94 16.63
N HIS A 602 -12.34 -22.78 17.13
CA HIS A 602 -10.97 -22.30 16.94
C HIS A 602 -10.57 -22.19 15.46
N LYS A 603 -11.57 -21.93 14.61
CA LYS A 603 -11.44 -21.86 13.16
C LYS A 603 -12.47 -20.88 12.59
N VAL A 604 -12.08 -20.10 11.60
CA VAL A 604 -13.03 -19.23 10.89
C VAL A 604 -14.06 -20.10 10.15
N PRO A 605 -15.37 -19.82 10.22
CA PRO A 605 -16.38 -20.54 9.44
C PRO A 605 -16.07 -20.58 7.94
N ASP A 606 -16.29 -21.72 7.30
CA ASP A 606 -16.04 -21.94 5.87
C ASP A 606 -17.26 -21.50 5.01
N ALA A 607 -18.03 -20.49 5.44
CA ALA A 607 -19.29 -20.08 4.81
C ALA A 607 -19.09 -19.47 3.41
N TRP A 608 -17.97 -18.80 3.17
CA TRP A 608 -17.63 -18.27 1.85
C TRP A 608 -17.21 -19.41 0.91
N ALA A 609 -16.34 -20.31 1.36
CA ALA A 609 -15.97 -21.50 0.60
C ALA A 609 -17.18 -22.40 0.27
N GLU A 610 -18.11 -22.57 1.22
CA GLU A 610 -19.38 -23.26 0.97
C GLU A 610 -20.23 -22.52 -0.08
N THR A 611 -20.32 -21.19 0.00
CA THR A 611 -21.03 -20.39 -1.01
C THR A 611 -20.42 -20.61 -2.41
N HIS A 612 -19.10 -20.62 -2.54
CA HIS A 612 -18.44 -20.93 -3.81
C HIS A 612 -18.72 -22.37 -4.27
N ALA A 613 -18.82 -23.33 -3.36
CA ALA A 613 -19.23 -24.68 -3.69
C ALA A 613 -20.67 -24.76 -4.25
N GLU A 614 -21.60 -24.02 -3.66
CA GLU A 614 -22.96 -23.87 -4.18
C GLU A 614 -22.96 -23.16 -5.55
N GLN A 615 -22.12 -22.13 -5.76
CA GLN A 615 -22.00 -21.45 -7.05
C GLN A 615 -21.47 -22.37 -8.16
N ILE A 616 -20.47 -23.20 -7.87
CA ILE A 616 -19.95 -24.20 -8.84
C ILE A 616 -21.05 -25.20 -9.22
N ALA A 617 -21.80 -25.72 -8.25
CA ALA A 617 -22.94 -26.58 -8.51
C ALA A 617 -24.06 -25.86 -9.28
N PHE A 618 -24.27 -24.58 -9.01
CA PHE A 618 -25.28 -23.76 -9.68
C PHE A 618 -24.94 -23.52 -11.15
N VAL A 619 -23.67 -23.30 -11.50
CA VAL A 619 -23.23 -23.23 -12.90
C VAL A 619 -23.56 -24.53 -13.64
N LYS A 620 -23.26 -25.68 -13.04
CA LYS A 620 -23.61 -27.00 -13.61
C LYS A 620 -25.12 -27.20 -13.71
N PHE A 621 -25.90 -26.71 -12.74
CA PHE A 621 -27.36 -26.73 -12.76
C PHE A 621 -27.91 -25.91 -13.93
N ILE A 622 -27.45 -24.67 -14.14
CA ILE A 622 -27.88 -23.81 -15.24
C ILE A 622 -27.69 -24.51 -16.59
N GLN A 623 -26.55 -25.20 -16.76
CA GLN A 623 -26.25 -25.95 -17.99
C GLN A 623 -27.20 -27.13 -18.27
N SER A 624 -27.97 -27.58 -17.28
CA SER A 624 -28.96 -28.64 -17.43
C SER A 624 -30.36 -28.15 -17.85
N LEU A 625 -30.59 -26.84 -17.86
CA LEU A 625 -31.92 -26.25 -18.06
C LEU A 625 -32.33 -26.10 -19.55
N GLY A 626 -31.62 -26.75 -20.49
CA GLY A 626 -31.83 -26.53 -21.93
C GLY A 626 -33.15 -27.07 -22.48
N ALA A 627 -33.88 -27.85 -21.68
CA ALA A 627 -35.22 -28.34 -21.99
C ALA A 627 -36.31 -27.64 -21.14
N LEU A 628 -35.95 -26.61 -20.36
CA LEU A 628 -36.91 -25.83 -19.59
C LEU A 628 -37.84 -25.09 -20.55
N ASP A 629 -39.13 -25.36 -20.45
CA ASP A 629 -40.20 -24.73 -21.22
C ASP A 629 -41.36 -24.49 -20.25
N VAL A 630 -41.40 -23.28 -19.69
CA VAL A 630 -42.37 -22.83 -18.70
C VAL A 630 -42.97 -21.47 -19.02
N ALA A 631 -42.40 -20.72 -19.97
CA ALA A 631 -42.83 -19.36 -20.28
C ALA A 631 -42.80 -19.06 -21.79
N GLY A 632 -43.78 -19.58 -22.53
CA GLY A 632 -43.92 -19.29 -23.96
C GLY A 632 -45.33 -18.91 -24.42
N ALA A 633 -46.36 -19.36 -23.71
CA ALA A 633 -47.76 -19.01 -23.98
C ALA A 633 -48.46 -18.43 -22.75
N THR A 634 -49.45 -17.55 -22.96
CA THR A 634 -50.41 -17.21 -21.90
C THR A 634 -51.41 -18.34 -21.78
N GLY A 635 -51.33 -19.09 -20.69
CA GLY A 635 -52.23 -20.21 -20.42
C GLY A 635 -53.67 -19.77 -20.17
N PRO A 636 -54.63 -20.70 -20.09
CA PRO A 636 -56.05 -20.40 -19.88
C PRO A 636 -56.36 -19.56 -18.63
N SER A 637 -55.48 -19.60 -17.61
CA SER A 637 -55.57 -18.84 -16.36
C SER A 637 -54.92 -17.46 -16.43
N GLY A 638 -54.36 -17.07 -17.58
CA GLY A 638 -53.57 -15.85 -17.74
C GLY A 638 -52.12 -15.96 -17.27
N GLN A 639 -51.70 -17.10 -16.72
CA GLN A 639 -50.32 -17.35 -16.24
C GLN A 639 -49.40 -17.84 -17.37
N PRO A 640 -48.06 -17.73 -17.22
CA PRO A 640 -47.13 -18.34 -18.16
C PRO A 640 -47.36 -19.85 -18.24
N SER A 641 -47.25 -20.40 -19.44
CA SER A 641 -47.42 -21.83 -19.70
C SER A 641 -46.43 -22.30 -20.77
N PRO A 642 -46.09 -23.60 -20.77
CA PRO A 642 -45.23 -24.19 -21.79
C PRO A 642 -45.83 -24.04 -23.19
N ASP A 643 -45.00 -23.78 -24.20
CA ASP A 643 -45.43 -23.64 -25.60
C ASP A 643 -44.77 -24.63 -26.57
N GLY A 644 -43.91 -25.51 -26.06
CA GLY A 644 -43.14 -26.49 -26.83
C GLY A 644 -41.77 -25.99 -27.28
N ILE A 645 -41.39 -24.75 -26.95
CA ILE A 645 -40.10 -24.13 -27.27
C ILE A 645 -39.34 -23.90 -25.95
N PRO A 646 -38.09 -24.38 -25.82
CA PRO A 646 -37.30 -24.09 -24.63
C PRO A 646 -37.12 -22.58 -24.40
N ASP A 647 -37.17 -22.16 -23.13
CA ASP A 647 -37.02 -20.76 -22.75
C ASP A 647 -35.56 -20.29 -22.83
N LEU A 648 -34.59 -21.21 -22.68
CA LEU A 648 -33.16 -20.89 -22.49
C LEU A 648 -32.28 -21.42 -23.62
N ASP A 649 -31.45 -20.57 -24.21
CA ASP A 649 -30.42 -20.93 -25.19
C ASP A 649 -29.10 -21.24 -24.48
N LEU A 650 -28.89 -22.52 -24.14
CA LEU A 650 -27.64 -22.98 -23.53
C LEU A 650 -26.53 -23.30 -24.54
N SER A 651 -26.77 -23.09 -25.84
CA SER A 651 -25.70 -23.12 -26.85
C SER A 651 -24.89 -21.81 -26.84
N GLN A 652 -25.48 -20.74 -26.29
CA GLN A 652 -24.81 -19.47 -26.06
C GLN A 652 -23.91 -19.53 -24.83
N PRO A 653 -22.86 -18.68 -24.77
CA PRO A 653 -22.02 -18.59 -23.59
C PRO A 653 -22.78 -18.11 -22.35
N LEU A 654 -22.56 -18.77 -21.21
CA LEU A 654 -23.04 -18.28 -19.91
C LEU A 654 -22.27 -17.01 -19.52
N THR A 655 -22.99 -16.05 -18.95
CA THR A 655 -22.40 -14.81 -18.43
C THR A 655 -22.75 -14.60 -16.96
N TYR A 656 -22.02 -13.72 -16.28
CA TYR A 656 -22.15 -13.45 -14.85
C TYR A 656 -22.31 -11.95 -14.56
N VAL A 657 -23.17 -11.61 -13.62
CA VAL A 657 -23.25 -10.28 -13.02
C VAL A 657 -23.22 -10.43 -11.51
N GLY A 658 -22.21 -9.85 -10.88
CA GLY A 658 -22.09 -9.77 -9.43
C GLY A 658 -22.13 -8.32 -8.98
N VAL A 659 -22.96 -8.02 -7.99
CA VAL A 659 -23.08 -6.67 -7.41
C VAL A 659 -22.65 -6.69 -5.96
N SER A 660 -21.78 -5.77 -5.54
CA SER A 660 -21.31 -5.66 -4.16
C SER A 660 -20.70 -6.97 -3.65
N GLU A 661 -21.31 -7.67 -2.69
CA GLU A 661 -20.86 -9.00 -2.27
C GLU A 661 -20.83 -10.02 -3.42
N GLY A 662 -21.76 -9.97 -4.37
CA GLY A 662 -21.70 -10.78 -5.58
C GLY A 662 -20.48 -10.46 -6.44
N ALA A 663 -20.02 -9.21 -6.45
CA ALA A 663 -18.75 -8.85 -7.09
C ALA A 663 -17.55 -9.36 -6.27
N ASN A 664 -17.62 -9.33 -4.94
CA ASN A 664 -16.62 -9.91 -4.04
C ASN A 664 -16.51 -11.43 -4.19
N LEU A 665 -17.60 -12.15 -4.44
CA LEU A 665 -17.59 -13.61 -4.64
C LEU A 665 -17.01 -14.01 -6.00
N GLY A 666 -17.12 -13.13 -7.01
CA GLY A 666 -16.70 -13.40 -8.39
C GLY A 666 -15.27 -13.96 -8.52
N PRO A 667 -14.23 -13.30 -7.97
CA PRO A 667 -12.86 -13.80 -8.04
C PRO A 667 -12.62 -15.16 -7.36
N GLY A 668 -13.47 -15.55 -6.39
CA GLY A 668 -13.45 -16.89 -5.78
C GLY A 668 -14.21 -17.96 -6.57
N LEU A 669 -15.02 -17.56 -7.55
CA LEU A 669 -15.77 -18.46 -8.45
C LEU A 669 -15.08 -18.64 -9.79
N LEU A 670 -14.80 -17.53 -10.49
CA LEU A 670 -14.45 -17.49 -11.90
C LEU A 670 -13.22 -18.33 -12.30
N PRO A 671 -12.17 -18.51 -11.46
CA PRO A 671 -11.05 -19.40 -11.80
C PRO A 671 -11.44 -20.86 -11.96
N TYR A 672 -12.58 -21.27 -11.40
CA TYR A 672 -13.03 -22.66 -11.29
C TYR A 672 -14.20 -23.00 -12.22
N VAL A 673 -14.71 -22.03 -12.97
CA VAL A 673 -15.87 -22.20 -13.86
C VAL A 673 -15.60 -21.65 -15.26
N PRO A 674 -14.83 -22.38 -16.11
CA PRO A 674 -14.56 -21.97 -17.50
C PRO A 674 -15.83 -21.89 -18.37
N GLU A 675 -16.98 -22.32 -17.85
CA GLU A 675 -18.30 -22.16 -18.45
C GLU A 675 -18.72 -20.70 -18.59
N ILE A 676 -18.29 -19.83 -17.66
CA ILE A 676 -18.61 -18.40 -17.69
C ILE A 676 -17.64 -17.69 -18.64
N LYS A 677 -18.17 -17.13 -19.73
CA LYS A 677 -17.36 -16.44 -20.75
C LYS A 677 -17.10 -14.97 -20.42
N ALA A 678 -18.03 -14.30 -19.77
CA ALA A 678 -17.93 -12.89 -19.42
C ALA A 678 -18.61 -12.61 -18.08
N ALA A 679 -17.97 -11.77 -17.26
CA ALA A 679 -18.41 -11.39 -15.93
C ALA A 679 -18.34 -9.88 -15.75
N ALA A 680 -19.45 -9.26 -15.33
CA ALA A 680 -19.46 -7.89 -14.85
C ALA A 680 -19.44 -7.90 -13.31
N LEU A 681 -18.40 -7.32 -12.72
CA LEU A 681 -18.19 -7.21 -11.27
C LEU A 681 -18.37 -5.73 -10.90
N ILE A 682 -19.43 -5.42 -10.16
CA ILE A 682 -19.83 -4.05 -9.87
C ILE A 682 -19.66 -3.74 -8.38
N ALA A 683 -18.87 -2.70 -8.09
CA ALA A 683 -18.65 -2.18 -6.75
C ALA A 683 -18.17 -3.28 -5.77
N GLY A 684 -17.18 -4.07 -6.19
CA GLY A 684 -16.57 -5.12 -5.37
C GLY A 684 -15.05 -5.08 -5.43
N GLY A 685 -14.41 -5.59 -4.37
CA GLY A 685 -12.96 -5.62 -4.20
C GLY A 685 -12.43 -6.79 -3.35
N ALA A 686 -13.35 -7.59 -2.79
CA ALA A 686 -13.06 -8.62 -1.77
C ALA A 686 -12.32 -8.01 -0.56
N ARG A 687 -11.25 -8.63 -0.04
CA ARG A 687 -10.45 -8.13 1.11
C ARG A 687 -11.33 -7.86 2.33
N VAL A 688 -11.92 -8.93 2.88
CA VAL A 688 -13.02 -8.82 3.85
C VAL A 688 -12.66 -7.94 5.06
N VAL A 689 -11.42 -7.99 5.53
CA VAL A 689 -10.99 -7.20 6.69
C VAL A 689 -10.84 -5.73 6.35
N GLU A 690 -10.31 -5.39 5.18
CA GLU A 690 -10.22 -4.00 4.74
C GLU A 690 -11.62 -3.42 4.51
N ALA A 691 -12.51 -4.16 3.85
CA ALA A 691 -13.91 -3.76 3.68
C ALA A 691 -14.64 -3.59 5.03
N THR A 692 -14.36 -4.46 6.01
CA THR A 692 -14.92 -4.37 7.36
C THR A 692 -14.41 -3.14 8.10
N ILE A 693 -13.12 -2.82 8.03
CA ILE A 693 -12.56 -1.62 8.66
C ILE A 693 -13.14 -0.35 8.01
N HIS A 694 -13.21 -0.32 6.68
CA HIS A 694 -13.76 0.81 5.92
C HIS A 694 -15.21 1.13 6.30
N GLN A 695 -16.07 0.11 6.29
CA GLN A 695 -17.53 0.33 6.42
C GLN A 695 -18.09 0.06 7.83
N GLN A 696 -17.42 -0.76 8.66
CA GLN A 696 -17.91 -1.24 9.98
C GLN A 696 -16.99 -0.92 11.17
N ALA A 697 -15.99 -0.04 11.04
CA ALA A 697 -15.08 0.25 12.17
C ALA A 697 -15.82 0.66 13.46
N ALA A 698 -16.86 1.48 13.37
CA ALA A 698 -17.65 1.88 14.54
C ALA A 698 -18.34 0.68 15.22
N LEU A 699 -18.91 -0.23 14.43
CA LEU A 699 -19.53 -1.45 14.95
C LEU A 699 -18.48 -2.34 15.65
N VAL A 700 -17.31 -2.53 15.02
CA VAL A 700 -16.19 -3.28 15.60
C VAL A 700 -15.76 -2.69 16.95
N LEU A 701 -15.52 -1.38 17.01
CA LEU A 701 -15.03 -0.68 18.20
C LEU A 701 -16.05 -0.66 19.36
N ASN A 702 -17.34 -0.62 19.05
CA ASN A 702 -18.40 -0.51 20.07
C ASN A 702 -18.89 -1.88 20.54
N THR A 703 -19.02 -2.84 19.63
CA THR A 703 -19.68 -4.12 19.90
C THR A 703 -18.70 -5.20 20.34
N LEU A 704 -17.59 -5.41 19.63
CA LEU A 704 -16.68 -6.53 19.94
C LEU A 704 -16.03 -6.42 21.34
N PRO A 705 -15.49 -5.26 21.77
CA PRO A 705 -14.91 -5.15 23.11
C PRO A 705 -15.93 -5.42 24.21
N SER A 706 -17.15 -4.91 24.06
CA SER A 706 -18.23 -5.07 25.04
C SER A 706 -18.63 -6.54 25.20
N LEU A 707 -18.53 -7.34 24.13
CA LEU A 707 -18.90 -8.76 24.14
C LEU A 707 -17.75 -9.69 24.52
N LEU A 708 -16.52 -9.40 24.06
CA LEU A 708 -15.43 -10.38 24.02
C LEU A 708 -14.24 -10.01 24.89
N ALA A 709 -13.93 -8.71 25.02
CA ALA A 709 -12.72 -8.24 25.67
C ALA A 709 -12.86 -6.76 26.06
N PRO A 710 -13.50 -6.42 27.19
CA PRO A 710 -13.80 -5.03 27.56
C PRO A 710 -12.57 -4.14 27.76
N LYS A 711 -11.41 -4.76 28.00
CA LYS A 711 -10.11 -4.09 28.19
C LYS A 711 -9.23 -4.11 26.94
N ALA A 712 -9.71 -4.68 25.83
CA ALA A 712 -9.01 -4.58 24.55
C ALA A 712 -8.89 -3.11 24.15
N THR A 713 -7.69 -2.72 23.74
CA THR A 713 -7.45 -1.44 23.08
C THR A 713 -7.96 -1.54 21.63
N PRO A 714 -8.27 -0.40 20.98
CA PRO A 714 -8.52 -0.40 19.53
C PRO A 714 -7.41 -1.09 18.73
N THR A 715 -6.14 -0.90 19.12
CA THR A 715 -5.00 -1.58 18.50
C THR A 715 -5.11 -3.10 18.59
N ASP A 716 -5.51 -3.67 19.73
CA ASP A 716 -5.69 -5.11 19.88
C ASP A 716 -6.74 -5.65 18.89
N LEU A 717 -7.82 -4.89 18.66
CA LEU A 717 -8.86 -5.27 17.70
C LEU A 717 -8.34 -5.24 16.26
N TRP A 718 -7.59 -4.20 15.90
CA TRP A 718 -6.99 -4.07 14.57
C TRP A 718 -5.96 -5.17 14.29
N VAL A 719 -5.13 -5.53 15.28
CA VAL A 719 -4.23 -6.70 15.19
C VAL A 719 -5.05 -7.99 15.08
N GLY A 720 -6.10 -8.14 15.89
CA GLY A 720 -6.99 -9.31 15.83
C GLY A 720 -7.63 -9.50 14.46
N LEU A 721 -8.06 -8.42 13.79
CA LEU A 721 -8.56 -8.47 12.42
C LEU A 721 -7.44 -8.81 11.42
N SER A 722 -6.21 -8.35 11.61
CA SER A 722 -5.07 -8.74 10.76
C SER A 722 -4.75 -10.24 10.87
N ILE A 723 -4.84 -10.82 12.08
CA ILE A 723 -4.73 -12.27 12.31
C ILE A 723 -5.91 -13.00 11.66
N PHE A 724 -7.14 -12.48 11.83
CA PHE A 724 -8.32 -13.04 11.19
C PHE A 724 -8.17 -13.12 9.68
N GLN A 725 -7.69 -12.06 9.01
CA GLN A 725 -7.41 -12.09 7.57
C GLN A 725 -6.42 -13.23 7.21
N THR A 726 -5.38 -13.43 8.04
CA THR A 726 -4.39 -14.50 7.83
C THR A 726 -5.02 -15.90 7.88
N LEU A 727 -6.03 -16.11 8.71
CA LEU A 727 -6.82 -17.35 8.72
C LEU A 727 -7.82 -17.41 7.55
N PHE A 728 -8.42 -16.27 7.21
CA PHE A 728 -9.47 -16.15 6.20
C PHE A 728 -8.96 -16.25 4.75
N ASP A 729 -7.66 -16.02 4.52
CA ASP A 729 -7.05 -15.93 3.20
C ASP A 729 -7.41 -17.07 2.22
N ALA A 730 -7.64 -18.29 2.72
CA ALA A 730 -7.99 -19.44 1.89
C ALA A 730 -9.40 -19.37 1.27
N GLN A 731 -10.27 -18.53 1.82
CA GLN A 731 -11.62 -18.28 1.30
C GLN A 731 -11.85 -16.81 0.93
N ASP A 732 -10.87 -15.93 1.12
CA ASP A 732 -10.92 -14.57 0.59
C ASP A 732 -10.77 -14.60 -0.93
N SER A 733 -11.85 -14.29 -1.64
CA SER A 733 -11.87 -14.19 -3.10
C SER A 733 -10.72 -13.36 -3.68
N HIS A 734 -10.20 -12.36 -2.96
CA HIS A 734 -9.08 -11.56 -3.44
C HIS A 734 -7.83 -12.41 -3.73
N ASN A 735 -7.53 -13.39 -2.87
CA ASN A 735 -6.39 -14.28 -3.06
C ASN A 735 -6.63 -15.33 -4.16
N HIS A 736 -7.88 -15.52 -4.60
CA HIS A 736 -8.19 -16.37 -5.74
C HIS A 736 -8.02 -15.65 -7.09
N ALA A 737 -8.02 -14.31 -7.10
CA ALA A 737 -7.99 -13.50 -8.32
C ALA A 737 -6.75 -13.73 -9.19
N GLU A 738 -5.59 -14.03 -8.59
CA GLU A 738 -4.35 -14.27 -9.34
C GLU A 738 -4.45 -15.49 -10.26
N PHE A 739 -5.31 -16.44 -9.91
CA PHE A 739 -5.54 -17.67 -10.66
C PHE A 739 -6.45 -17.48 -11.88
N MET A 740 -6.94 -16.26 -12.14
CA MET A 740 -7.64 -15.91 -13.36
C MET A 740 -6.69 -15.75 -14.54
N TYR A 741 -5.80 -14.74 -14.52
CA TYR A 741 -4.97 -14.40 -15.68
C TYR A 741 -3.47 -14.57 -15.45
N ARG A 742 -2.96 -14.32 -14.23
CA ARG A 742 -1.52 -14.43 -13.92
C ARG A 742 -1.07 -15.88 -13.84
N HIS A 743 -1.82 -16.70 -13.12
CA HIS A 743 -1.54 -18.11 -12.87
C HIS A 743 -2.77 -18.98 -13.21
N PRO A 744 -3.23 -18.98 -14.48
CA PRO A 744 -4.48 -19.62 -14.84
C PRO A 744 -4.48 -21.12 -14.51
N LEU A 745 -5.54 -21.58 -13.87
CA LEU A 745 -5.74 -22.99 -13.54
C LEU A 745 -6.17 -23.78 -14.77
N ASN A 746 -5.85 -25.07 -14.78
CA ASN A 746 -6.45 -26.02 -15.69
C ASN A 746 -7.63 -26.69 -14.98
N VAL A 747 -8.84 -26.38 -15.43
CA VAL A 747 -10.09 -26.89 -14.87
C VAL A 747 -10.83 -27.65 -15.95
N ALA A 748 -11.23 -28.89 -15.68
CA ALA A 748 -11.89 -29.77 -16.66
C ALA A 748 -11.14 -29.89 -18.01
N GLY A 749 -9.80 -29.82 -18.00
CA GLY A 749 -8.96 -29.94 -19.20
C GLY A 749 -8.85 -28.65 -20.02
N THR A 750 -9.33 -27.51 -19.51
CA THR A 750 -9.27 -26.22 -20.20
C THR A 750 -8.65 -25.13 -19.31
N THR A 751 -8.04 -24.14 -19.95
CA THR A 751 -7.53 -22.91 -19.33
C THR A 751 -8.33 -21.69 -19.80
N ARG A 752 -9.58 -21.88 -20.23
CA ARG A 752 -10.47 -20.79 -20.65
C ARG A 752 -10.75 -19.89 -19.46
N LYS A 753 -10.74 -18.58 -19.72
CA LYS A 753 -10.87 -17.53 -18.71
C LYS A 753 -12.09 -16.68 -19.05
N ALA A 754 -12.85 -16.26 -18.03
CA ALA A 754 -13.88 -15.25 -18.22
C ALA A 754 -13.23 -13.91 -18.59
N SER A 755 -13.86 -13.16 -19.50
CA SER A 755 -13.59 -11.73 -19.63
C SER A 755 -14.22 -10.99 -18.43
N VAL A 756 -13.54 -10.00 -17.88
CA VAL A 756 -14.02 -9.28 -16.67
C VAL A 756 -14.14 -7.79 -16.94
N LEU A 757 -15.37 -7.27 -16.84
CA LEU A 757 -15.64 -5.85 -16.68
C LEU A 757 -15.69 -5.57 -15.17
N LEU A 758 -14.69 -4.87 -14.64
CA LEU A 758 -14.68 -4.43 -13.25
C LEU A 758 -15.12 -2.96 -13.18
N VAL A 759 -16.07 -2.65 -12.30
CA VAL A 759 -16.64 -1.30 -12.19
C VAL A 759 -16.53 -0.83 -10.75
N GLU A 760 -16.03 0.39 -10.57
CA GLU A 760 -16.07 1.10 -9.29
C GLU A 760 -16.80 2.43 -9.41
N GLY A 761 -17.36 2.87 -8.29
CA GLY A 761 -17.79 4.25 -8.12
C GLY A 761 -16.87 4.94 -7.15
N LEU A 762 -16.39 6.14 -7.48
CA LEU A 762 -15.52 6.90 -6.57
C LEU A 762 -16.29 7.27 -5.30
N ASN A 763 -15.59 7.36 -4.16
CA ASN A 763 -16.19 7.66 -2.86
C ASN A 763 -17.27 6.63 -2.46
N ASP A 764 -16.98 5.35 -2.68
CA ASP A 764 -17.80 4.24 -2.21
C ASP A 764 -17.64 4.05 -0.70
N SER A 765 -18.73 4.20 0.06
CA SER A 765 -18.70 4.08 1.53
C SER A 765 -18.80 2.64 2.04
N LEU A 766 -19.10 1.67 1.18
CA LEU A 766 -19.31 0.27 1.54
C LEU A 766 -18.11 -0.60 1.16
N VAL A 767 -17.59 -0.43 -0.06
CA VAL A 767 -16.40 -1.13 -0.55
C VAL A 767 -15.32 -0.08 -0.86
N PRO A 768 -14.17 -0.11 -0.17
CA PRO A 768 -13.13 0.88 -0.42
C PRO A 768 -12.61 0.74 -1.85
N ASN A 769 -12.55 1.85 -2.60
CA ASN A 769 -11.98 1.88 -3.96
C ASN A 769 -10.59 1.24 -4.03
N HIS A 770 -9.77 1.44 -2.99
CA HIS A 770 -8.47 0.80 -2.84
C HIS A 770 -8.51 -0.73 -2.97
N ALA A 771 -9.55 -1.41 -2.44
CA ALA A 771 -9.69 -2.85 -2.58
C ALA A 771 -10.06 -3.26 -4.03
N THR A 772 -10.91 -2.48 -4.70
CA THR A 772 -11.27 -2.68 -6.11
C THR A 772 -10.08 -2.48 -7.05
N GLU A 773 -9.31 -1.42 -6.83
CA GLU A 773 -8.06 -1.13 -7.56
C GLU A 773 -7.01 -2.24 -7.32
N SER A 774 -6.89 -2.72 -6.07
CA SER A 774 -6.04 -3.85 -5.73
C SER A 774 -6.49 -5.13 -6.46
N LEU A 775 -7.80 -5.37 -6.57
CA LEU A 775 -8.35 -6.53 -7.29
C LEU A 775 -8.05 -6.44 -8.79
N ALA A 776 -8.18 -5.26 -9.38
CA ALA A 776 -7.81 -5.00 -10.77
C ALA A 776 -6.33 -5.34 -11.03
N TRP A 777 -5.45 -5.01 -10.07
CA TRP A 777 -4.05 -5.39 -10.12
C TRP A 777 -3.86 -6.92 -9.99
N SER A 778 -4.53 -7.54 -9.03
CA SER A 778 -4.43 -8.98 -8.73
C SER A 778 -4.83 -9.86 -9.91
N LEU A 779 -5.90 -9.49 -10.64
CA LEU A 779 -6.34 -10.21 -11.83
C LEU A 779 -5.22 -10.34 -12.89
N GLY A 780 -4.37 -9.31 -13.07
CA GLY A 780 -3.25 -9.33 -13.99
C GLY A 780 -3.09 -8.02 -14.74
N PRO A 781 -2.43 -7.03 -14.10
CA PRO A 781 -3.05 -5.73 -13.86
C PRO A 781 -3.84 -5.25 -15.07
N ILE A 782 -5.16 -5.27 -14.93
CA ILE A 782 -6.05 -4.90 -16.03
C ILE A 782 -6.04 -3.37 -16.19
N PRO A 783 -6.13 -2.84 -17.41
CA PRO A 783 -6.05 -1.41 -17.64
C PRO A 783 -7.25 -0.66 -17.05
N LEU A 784 -7.01 0.58 -16.62
CA LEU A 784 -8.05 1.56 -16.36
C LEU A 784 -8.52 2.15 -17.69
N LEU A 785 -9.81 2.09 -17.98
CA LEU A 785 -10.37 2.60 -19.22
C LEU A 785 -10.32 4.14 -19.25
N GLU A 786 -9.80 4.72 -20.33
CA GLU A 786 -9.81 6.17 -20.53
C GLU A 786 -11.14 6.68 -21.10
N PRO A 787 -11.60 7.90 -20.72
CA PRO A 787 -10.94 8.82 -19.80
C PRO A 787 -11.10 8.37 -18.35
N ALA A 788 -9.98 8.26 -17.65
CA ALA A 788 -9.98 7.98 -16.22
C ALA A 788 -10.46 9.21 -15.46
N SER A 789 -11.38 9.03 -14.50
CA SER A 789 -11.86 10.13 -13.66
C SER A 789 -10.81 10.48 -12.61
N GLN A 790 -10.15 9.47 -12.05
CA GLN A 790 -9.00 9.61 -11.17
C GLN A 790 -7.92 8.59 -11.58
N PRO A 791 -6.64 8.97 -11.68
CA PRO A 791 -5.58 8.00 -11.94
C PRO A 791 -5.45 7.03 -10.77
N VAL A 792 -5.07 5.79 -11.07
CA VAL A 792 -4.79 4.73 -10.09
C VAL A 792 -3.32 4.36 -10.23
N ALA A 793 -2.45 4.71 -9.27
CA ALA A 793 -0.99 4.55 -9.40
C ALA A 793 -0.50 3.16 -9.80
N ILE A 794 -1.23 2.13 -9.38
CA ILE A 794 -0.84 0.73 -9.60
C ILE A 794 -1.32 0.17 -10.94
N LEU A 795 -2.11 0.91 -11.73
CA LEU A 795 -2.68 0.48 -13.01
C LEU A 795 -2.24 1.40 -14.16
N SER A 796 -2.12 0.82 -15.35
CA SER A 796 -1.95 1.58 -16.59
C SER A 796 -3.32 1.99 -17.16
N ALA A 797 -3.43 3.20 -17.69
CA ALA A 797 -4.61 3.62 -18.44
C ALA A 797 -4.54 3.16 -19.91
N ALA A 798 -5.69 2.91 -20.54
CA ALA A 798 -5.78 2.58 -21.97
C ALA A 798 -7.05 3.14 -22.63
N PRO A 799 -6.96 3.65 -23.88
CA PRO A 799 -8.12 4.16 -24.61
C PRO A 799 -9.07 3.04 -25.03
N GLY A 800 -10.38 3.31 -24.94
CA GLY A 800 -11.41 2.42 -25.47
C GLY A 800 -11.53 2.48 -27.00
N PRO A 801 -12.14 1.47 -27.65
CA PRO A 801 -12.60 0.22 -27.04
C PRO A 801 -11.45 -0.75 -26.72
N ILE A 802 -11.55 -1.43 -25.58
CA ILE A 802 -10.64 -2.50 -25.17
C ILE A 802 -11.26 -3.84 -25.56
N GLN A 803 -10.48 -4.68 -26.25
CA GLN A 803 -10.89 -6.01 -26.69
C GLN A 803 -9.66 -6.91 -26.84
N GLY A 804 -9.70 -8.13 -26.30
CA GLY A 804 -8.64 -9.13 -26.43
C GLY A 804 -7.29 -8.73 -25.80
N ASN A 805 -7.31 -7.89 -24.75
CA ASN A 805 -6.11 -7.35 -24.14
C ASN A 805 -5.42 -8.30 -23.15
N ILE A 806 -6.14 -9.31 -22.65
CA ILE A 806 -5.54 -10.37 -21.82
C ILE A 806 -4.96 -11.46 -22.73
N ASP A 807 -5.78 -11.92 -23.68
CA ASP A 807 -5.39 -12.77 -24.81
C ASP A 807 -6.43 -12.62 -25.93
N ALA A 808 -6.26 -13.34 -27.04
CA ALA A 808 -7.11 -13.23 -28.23
C ALA A 808 -8.61 -13.52 -27.98
N GLN A 809 -8.99 -14.09 -26.84
CA GLN A 809 -10.38 -14.41 -26.48
C GLN A 809 -10.88 -13.72 -25.22
N THR A 810 -9.99 -13.10 -24.44
CA THR A 810 -10.31 -12.55 -23.12
C THR A 810 -10.02 -11.04 -23.05
N THR A 811 -11.02 -10.31 -22.58
CA THR A 811 -10.99 -8.85 -22.39
C THR A 811 -11.16 -8.51 -20.91
N SER A 812 -10.41 -7.54 -20.42
CA SER A 812 -10.65 -7.02 -19.07
C SER A 812 -10.21 -5.58 -18.89
N ALA A 813 -10.98 -4.81 -18.13
CA ALA A 813 -10.66 -3.43 -17.76
C ALA A 813 -11.40 -3.01 -16.48
N LEU A 814 -10.83 -2.03 -15.77
CA LEU A 814 -11.48 -1.27 -14.70
C LEU A 814 -12.14 -0.02 -15.29
N VAL A 815 -13.36 0.29 -14.86
CA VAL A 815 -14.09 1.50 -15.24
C VAL A 815 -14.58 2.25 -14.00
N GLN A 816 -14.42 3.57 -14.02
CA GLN A 816 -14.80 4.46 -12.92
C GLN A 816 -16.08 5.24 -13.23
N TYR A 817 -16.95 5.36 -12.23
CA TYR A 817 -18.09 6.27 -12.22
C TYR A 817 -17.97 7.27 -11.09
N VAL A 818 -18.41 8.52 -11.33
CA VAL A 818 -18.23 9.63 -10.38
C VAL A 818 -19.59 10.06 -9.83
N PRO A 819 -19.87 9.88 -8.53
CA PRO A 819 -21.08 10.41 -7.93
C PRO A 819 -21.01 11.93 -7.75
N THR A 820 -22.13 12.56 -7.44
CA THR A 820 -22.26 14.02 -7.29
C THR A 820 -21.49 14.61 -6.11
N ALA A 821 -21.03 13.77 -5.18
CA ALA A 821 -20.34 14.20 -3.96
C ALA A 821 -18.81 14.25 -4.06
N VAL A 822 -18.20 13.91 -5.21
CA VAL A 822 -16.74 13.96 -5.36
C VAL A 822 -16.27 15.38 -5.66
N PRO A 823 -15.53 16.05 -4.76
CA PRO A 823 -15.14 17.44 -4.97
C PRO A 823 -14.15 17.58 -6.14
N GLY A 824 -14.41 18.52 -7.04
CA GLY A 824 -13.48 18.88 -8.12
C GLY A 824 -13.46 17.95 -9.34
N ILE A 825 -14.27 16.89 -9.35
CA ILE A 825 -14.42 15.97 -10.48
C ILE A 825 -15.88 16.02 -10.98
N PRO A 826 -16.15 16.28 -12.27
CA PRO A 826 -17.50 16.25 -12.80
C PRO A 826 -18.17 14.89 -12.59
N ALA A 827 -19.39 14.89 -12.07
CA ALA A 827 -20.16 13.67 -11.88
C ALA A 827 -20.53 13.03 -13.23
N THR A 828 -20.61 11.70 -13.26
CA THR A 828 -21.24 10.98 -14.37
C THR A 828 -22.70 11.42 -14.48
N VAL A 829 -23.15 11.75 -15.69
CA VAL A 829 -24.47 12.36 -15.93
C VAL A 829 -25.61 11.50 -15.35
N GLY A 830 -25.61 10.19 -15.59
CA GLY A 830 -26.62 9.28 -15.04
C GLY A 830 -26.64 9.19 -13.52
N CYS A 831 -25.53 9.47 -12.83
CA CYS A 831 -25.51 9.46 -11.37
C CYS A 831 -26.31 10.63 -10.78
N ALA A 832 -26.35 11.78 -11.48
CA ALA A 832 -27.14 12.94 -11.05
C ALA A 832 -28.66 12.75 -11.15
N PHE A 833 -29.12 11.71 -11.87
CA PHE A 833 -30.54 11.37 -11.99
C PHE A 833 -30.99 10.28 -11.00
N LEU A 834 -30.07 9.77 -10.18
CA LEU A 834 -30.40 8.82 -9.12
C LEU A 834 -31.11 9.52 -7.96
N SER A 835 -31.65 8.72 -7.03
CA SER A 835 -32.22 9.24 -5.79
C SER A 835 -31.20 10.09 -5.02
N ALA A 836 -31.67 11.02 -4.18
CA ALA A 836 -30.80 11.93 -3.45
C ALA A 836 -29.72 11.22 -2.60
N THR A 837 -30.01 10.04 -2.05
CA THR A 837 -29.05 9.22 -1.30
C THR A 837 -28.11 8.44 -2.23
N SER A 838 -28.59 8.00 -3.38
CA SER A 838 -27.79 7.23 -4.35
C SER A 838 -26.87 8.10 -5.22
N GLN A 839 -27.27 9.34 -5.54
CA GLN A 839 -26.51 10.19 -6.44
C GLN A 839 -25.14 10.61 -5.87
N SER A 840 -25.01 10.67 -4.54
CA SER A 840 -23.79 11.04 -3.81
C SER A 840 -22.90 9.86 -3.43
N GLU A 841 -23.38 8.63 -3.62
CA GLU A 841 -22.74 7.42 -3.15
C GLU A 841 -22.15 6.64 -4.33
N GLY A 842 -20.83 6.45 -4.31
CA GLY A 842 -20.10 5.74 -5.37
C GLY A 842 -20.66 4.35 -5.61
N HIS A 843 -21.00 3.65 -4.53
CA HIS A 843 -21.53 2.29 -4.57
C HIS A 843 -22.76 2.16 -5.49
N TYR A 844 -23.73 3.06 -5.34
CA TYR A 844 -24.98 3.05 -6.10
C TYR A 844 -24.85 3.72 -7.47
N CYS A 845 -23.99 4.73 -7.60
CA CYS A 845 -23.65 5.34 -8.88
C CYS A 845 -23.10 4.29 -9.86
N ALA A 846 -22.14 3.47 -9.42
CA ALA A 846 -21.61 2.34 -10.21
C ALA A 846 -22.67 1.31 -10.59
N GLN A 847 -23.71 1.12 -9.79
CA GLN A 847 -24.75 0.11 -10.03
C GLN A 847 -25.88 0.59 -10.94
N SER A 848 -26.25 1.86 -10.86
CA SER A 848 -27.55 2.33 -11.35
C SER A 848 -27.46 3.46 -12.37
N ALA A 849 -26.29 4.07 -12.57
CA ALA A 849 -26.11 5.05 -13.63
C ALA A 849 -26.45 4.44 -15.00
N ALA A 850 -27.14 5.21 -15.85
CA ALA A 850 -27.55 4.76 -17.18
C ALA A 850 -26.35 4.31 -18.02
N GLU A 851 -25.24 5.04 -17.92
CA GLU A 851 -23.97 4.75 -18.59
C GLU A 851 -23.35 3.45 -18.09
N SER A 852 -23.42 3.16 -16.79
CA SER A 852 -22.96 1.88 -16.22
C SER A 852 -23.83 0.70 -16.66
N ILE A 853 -25.15 0.89 -16.70
CA ILE A 853 -26.09 -0.10 -17.25
C ILE A 853 -25.76 -0.38 -18.73
N GLN A 854 -25.65 0.66 -19.54
CA GLN A 854 -25.36 0.53 -20.98
C GLN A 854 -24.03 -0.17 -21.25
N LEU A 855 -22.98 0.19 -20.51
CA LEU A 855 -21.67 -0.46 -20.60
C LEU A 855 -21.77 -1.96 -20.31
N ARG A 856 -22.46 -2.33 -19.24
CA ARG A 856 -22.63 -3.75 -18.85
C ARG A 856 -23.43 -4.52 -19.90
N VAL A 857 -24.54 -3.98 -20.38
CA VAL A 857 -25.34 -4.60 -21.44
C VAL A 857 -24.51 -4.82 -22.69
N ALA A 858 -23.83 -3.78 -23.18
CA ALA A 858 -22.99 -3.88 -24.38
C ALA A 858 -21.86 -4.90 -24.23
N PHE A 859 -21.25 -4.97 -23.04
CA PHE A 859 -20.23 -5.95 -22.71
C PHE A 859 -20.79 -7.39 -22.77
N LEU A 860 -21.95 -7.65 -22.15
CA LEU A 860 -22.60 -8.96 -22.15
C LEU A 860 -23.06 -9.38 -23.56
N GLU A 861 -23.70 -8.48 -24.32
CA GLU A 861 -24.11 -8.74 -25.71
C GLU A 861 -22.92 -9.06 -26.61
N SER A 862 -21.82 -8.32 -26.46
CA SER A 862 -20.60 -8.59 -27.24
C SER A 862 -19.98 -9.96 -26.93
N ALA A 863 -20.21 -10.49 -25.73
CA ALA A 863 -19.77 -11.85 -25.36
C ALA A 863 -20.55 -12.94 -26.11
N LEU A 864 -21.80 -12.69 -26.50
CA LEU A 864 -22.58 -13.60 -27.35
C LEU A 864 -22.05 -13.58 -28.79
N ALA A 865 -21.69 -12.38 -29.29
CA ALA A 865 -21.24 -12.20 -30.67
C ALA A 865 -19.78 -12.64 -30.93
N GLY A 866 -18.91 -12.66 -29.90
CA GLY A 866 -17.50 -12.97 -30.09
C GLY A 866 -16.64 -12.71 -28.86
N VAL A 867 -15.50 -12.03 -29.05
CA VAL A 867 -14.63 -11.58 -27.97
C VAL A 867 -15.30 -10.38 -27.28
N PRO A 868 -15.50 -10.39 -25.96
CA PRO A 868 -16.17 -9.29 -25.27
C PRO A 868 -15.46 -7.95 -25.49
N ARG A 869 -16.22 -6.86 -25.62
CA ARG A 869 -15.71 -5.51 -25.90
C ARG A 869 -16.11 -4.57 -24.78
N ILE A 870 -15.15 -3.82 -24.23
CA ILE A 870 -15.37 -2.77 -23.23
C ILE A 870 -15.12 -1.43 -23.91
N ALA A 871 -16.14 -0.59 -23.99
CA ALA A 871 -16.04 0.72 -24.62
C ALA A 871 -16.83 1.73 -23.78
N ASN A 872 -16.36 2.96 -23.66
CA ASN A 872 -17.20 3.99 -23.07
C ASN A 872 -18.52 4.07 -23.84
N SER A 873 -19.61 4.16 -23.10
CA SER A 873 -20.83 4.78 -23.61
C SER A 873 -20.41 6.18 -24.12
N LEU A 874 -20.49 6.37 -25.44
CA LEU A 874 -20.16 7.61 -26.16
C LEU A 874 -20.85 8.84 -25.51
N PRO A 875 -20.27 10.05 -25.71
CA PRO A 875 -20.20 11.14 -24.72
C PRO A 875 -21.52 11.78 -24.32
#